data_AF-A0A371KC43-F1
#
_entry.id   AF-A0A371KC43-F1
#
_cell.length_a   1.000
_cell.length_b   1.000
_cell.length_c   1.000
_cell.angle_alpha   90.00
_cell.angle_beta   90.00
_cell.angle_gamma   90.00
#
_symmetry.space_group_name_H-M   'P 1'
#
loop_
_entity.id
_entity.type
_entity.pdbx_description
1 polymer ?
#
loop_
_entity_poly.entity_id
_entity_poly.type
_entity_poly.pdbx_seq_one_letter_code
_entity_poly.pdbx_strand_id
1 'polypeptide(L)'
;MPADSSTSVPLPDYEVEQYFPREHFDESPEEVERLRQRYGYVRTYFKRHPAGHRDLQRWLNQTRVGTTYDLYLTQSMKLALVTAAFGSLVGLALTFVLARTGVLANASSPVSLGVAAGYVAPLAPYKVPILGAALVALVGGVAAAGTYYARYYLPKSRAEMRGRSIDILLPHAIVYMYALSHGGMSFLEVIRSVADAPDYGEVSREFEMIARDMDLFGNDLFTALRNSRNLTPSINFEQFLDDLLSVLDSGGDVTAFLDRESATYLEEARDEQEDFIETLSMLSEVFVAAFVAAPLLLIVTLMVISFLGGDTLVQLYALNYLIFPLGMGLFLLLVDVLSSPYTQDTVRTKHDVTVLEELRTVAVDFLGAMRREIQRAREARWGSDDIASDGGFVDERLDDYRLENAVYELRTLIGDPLDIMRRQPYLSAVATVPLALLSVVAVYALGLATPTLDAMLANPYNTTVWYVVLPFAIVAVPLTVFHELRTRRERTLERRFPDTLNLLSSANQMGISLVESLALVSRWSTGALADELRALRNDIRWNHDAHAALMAFATRLNVPQLSRVIRLIASGGRTSGDLSRVLSVAAEDTRNRYKLEKSRRRAMGSYIAIVVIGYFVYLFVILMLGASYLGPLAEMSVPTTASNGQSLPIGISSVPLANFHVVFFHSALIQAVGSGLLAGKLADNSALSGLKYALGLSALALVAFALV
;
A
#
# COMPACT_ATOMS: atom_id res chain seq x y z
N MET A 1 8.73 22.68 17.74
CA MET A 1 7.37 23.20 17.97
C MET A 1 6.51 22.03 18.41
N PRO A 2 5.86 22.04 19.57
CA PRO A 2 4.83 21.06 19.83
C PRO A 2 3.61 21.46 18.98
N ALA A 3 3.21 20.56 18.09
CA ALA A 3 1.96 20.68 17.37
C ALA A 3 0.87 20.11 18.29
N ASP A 4 0.04 20.98 18.84
CA ASP A 4 -1.27 20.60 19.38
C ASP A 4 -2.09 19.99 18.24
N SER A 5 -2.18 18.66 18.22
CA SER A 5 -3.17 17.96 17.40
C SER A 5 -4.48 17.88 18.19
N SER A 6 -5.39 18.79 17.90
CA SER A 6 -6.67 19.03 18.57
C SER A 6 -7.78 18.04 18.22
N THR A 7 -7.51 16.74 18.12
CA THR A 7 -8.56 15.74 17.80
C THR A 7 -8.58 14.52 18.71
N SER A 8 -7.64 14.36 19.64
CA SER A 8 -7.78 13.39 20.71
C SER A 8 -8.22 14.11 21.98
N VAL A 9 -9.38 13.74 22.54
CA VAL A 9 -9.70 14.07 23.93
C VAL A 9 -8.48 13.68 24.77
N PRO A 10 -7.86 14.60 25.53
CA PRO A 10 -6.72 14.27 26.35
C PRO A 10 -7.17 13.24 27.37
N LEU A 11 -6.61 12.02 27.26
CA LEU A 11 -6.84 10.96 28.23
C LEU A 11 -6.46 11.50 29.62
N PRO A 12 -7.32 11.35 30.63
CA PRO A 12 -7.00 11.75 31.99
C PRO A 12 -5.69 11.10 32.45
N ASP A 13 -4.84 11.85 33.17
CA ASP A 13 -3.50 11.39 33.57
C ASP A 13 -3.52 10.03 34.28
N TYR A 14 -4.59 9.69 35.02
CA TYR A 14 -4.73 8.40 35.70
C TYR A 14 -4.95 7.21 34.75
N GLU A 15 -5.58 7.39 33.58
CA GLU A 15 -5.73 6.33 32.57
C GLU A 15 -4.43 6.12 31.79
N VAL A 16 -3.69 7.22 31.57
CA VAL A 16 -2.34 7.21 31.00
C VAL A 16 -1.40 6.44 31.94
N GLU A 17 -1.42 6.74 33.24
CA GLU A 17 -0.59 6.13 34.29
C GLU A 17 -0.72 4.61 34.41
N GLN A 18 -1.83 4.00 33.97
CA GLN A 18 -2.03 2.54 34.01
C GLN A 18 -1.17 1.77 32.98
N TYR A 19 -0.74 2.45 31.91
CA TYR A 19 0.01 1.85 30.79
C TYR A 19 1.50 2.23 30.74
N PHE A 20 1.97 3.05 31.67
CA PHE A 20 3.40 3.42 31.78
C PHE A 20 4.06 2.78 33.00
N PRO A 21 5.28 2.24 32.87
CA PRO A 21 6.05 1.77 34.03
C PRO A 21 6.30 2.94 35.00
N ARG A 22 5.92 2.75 36.27
CA ARG A 22 6.11 3.68 37.41
C ARG A 22 7.58 3.95 37.78
N GLU A 23 8.56 3.57 36.97
CA GLU A 23 9.97 3.71 37.34
C GLU A 23 10.36 5.21 37.32
N HIS A 24 10.14 5.90 38.45
CA HIS A 24 10.89 7.09 38.80
C HIS A 24 12.32 6.64 38.99
N PHE A 25 13.11 6.71 37.93
CA PHE A 25 14.53 6.39 37.99
C PHE A 25 15.22 7.46 38.82
N ASP A 26 15.98 7.04 39.82
CA ASP A 26 16.93 7.93 40.48
C ASP A 26 18.01 8.32 39.45
N GLU A 27 18.24 9.62 39.29
CA GLU A 27 19.26 10.14 38.37
C GLU A 27 20.68 10.04 38.94
N SER A 28 20.85 9.36 40.08
CA SER A 28 22.15 9.12 40.68
C SER A 28 23.14 8.48 39.70
N PRO A 29 24.43 8.91 39.69
CA PRO A 29 25.44 8.38 38.77
C PRO A 29 25.60 6.85 38.83
N GLU A 30 25.42 6.27 40.01
CA GLU A 30 25.51 4.82 40.24
C GLU A 30 24.38 4.04 39.56
N GLU A 31 23.16 4.57 39.60
CA GLU A 31 22.01 3.95 38.95
C GLU A 31 22.09 4.05 37.42
N VAL A 32 22.54 5.21 36.91
CA VAL A 32 22.81 5.38 35.47
C VAL A 32 23.85 4.38 34.97
N GLU A 33 24.92 4.14 35.74
CA GLU A 33 25.96 3.18 35.38
C GLU A 33 25.45 1.74 35.42
N ARG A 34 24.66 1.38 36.45
CA ARG A 34 23.98 0.08 36.52
C ARG A 34 23.06 -0.15 35.31
N LEU A 35 22.29 0.86 34.92
CA LEU A 35 21.42 0.79 33.75
C LEU A 35 22.23 0.64 32.45
N ARG A 36 23.37 1.32 32.31
CA ARG A 36 24.25 1.19 31.14
C ARG A 36 24.84 -0.21 31.02
N GLN A 37 25.27 -0.80 32.13
CA GLN A 37 25.80 -2.17 32.13
C GLN A 37 24.72 -3.19 31.73
N ARG A 38 23.48 -2.99 32.20
CA ARG A 38 22.37 -3.92 31.92
C ARG A 38 21.77 -3.76 30.52
N TYR A 39 21.63 -2.52 30.04
CA TYR A 39 20.82 -2.20 28.86
C TYR A 39 21.62 -1.58 27.70
N GLY A 40 22.85 -1.12 27.95
CA GLY A 40 23.69 -0.39 27.00
C GLY A 40 23.35 1.09 26.91
N TYR A 41 24.31 1.90 26.44
CA TYR A 41 24.23 3.36 26.41
C TYR A 41 22.98 3.94 25.74
N VAL A 42 22.63 3.44 24.54
CA VAL A 42 21.51 3.98 23.75
C VAL A 42 20.17 3.71 24.41
N ARG A 43 19.96 2.50 24.93
CA ARG A 43 18.71 2.14 25.58
C ARG A 43 18.52 2.86 26.91
N THR A 44 19.61 3.01 27.68
CA THR A 44 19.60 3.80 28.91
C THR A 44 19.24 5.26 28.65
N TYR A 45 19.71 5.85 27.55
CA TYR A 45 19.34 7.22 27.17
C TYR A 45 17.83 7.38 27.00
N PHE A 46 17.19 6.47 26.26
CA PHE A 46 15.74 6.52 26.05
C PHE A 46 14.95 6.22 27.33
N LYS A 47 15.36 5.22 28.12
CA LYS A 47 14.69 4.90 29.40
C LYS A 47 14.65 6.07 30.38
N ARG A 48 15.67 6.93 30.35
CA ARG A 48 15.75 8.12 31.21
C ARG A 48 14.84 9.27 30.75
N HIS A 49 14.36 9.25 29.51
CA HIS A 49 13.53 10.33 28.95
C HIS A 49 12.15 9.81 28.48
N PRO A 50 11.31 9.27 29.38
CA PRO A 50 10.02 8.69 29.02
C PRO A 50 9.00 9.73 28.53
N ALA A 51 9.05 10.96 29.05
CA ALA A 51 8.03 11.98 28.80
C ALA A 51 7.86 12.32 27.31
N GLY A 52 8.96 12.38 26.55
CA GLY A 52 8.94 12.67 25.10
C GLY A 52 8.47 11.51 24.23
N HIS A 53 8.22 10.32 24.80
CA HIS A 53 7.91 9.09 24.06
C HIS A 53 6.58 8.45 24.48
N ARG A 54 5.72 9.21 25.19
CA ARG A 54 4.41 8.72 25.63
C ARG A 54 3.51 8.34 24.46
N ASP A 55 3.40 9.22 23.46
CA ASP A 55 2.61 8.96 22.26
C ASP A 55 3.12 7.75 21.49
N LEU A 56 4.45 7.60 21.40
CA LEU A 56 5.06 6.45 20.76
C LEU A 56 4.68 5.14 21.48
N GLN A 57 4.72 5.12 22.81
CA GLN A 57 4.30 3.95 23.58
C GLN A 57 2.80 3.66 23.38
N ARG A 58 1.95 4.70 23.34
CA ARG A 58 0.52 4.55 23.04
C ARG A 58 0.31 3.92 21.66
N TRP A 59 0.98 4.41 20.62
CA TRP A 59 0.90 3.84 19.27
C TRP A 59 1.42 2.39 19.23
N LEU A 60 2.49 2.07 19.98
CA LEU A 60 3.01 0.70 20.09
C LEU A 60 2.02 -0.25 20.77
N ASN A 61 1.30 0.24 21.79
CA ASN A 61 0.25 -0.51 22.47
C ASN A 61 -0.98 -0.70 21.56
N GLN A 62 -1.44 0.36 20.89
CA GLN A 62 -2.54 0.34 19.91
C GLN A 62 -2.25 -0.59 18.72
N THR A 63 -0.98 -0.70 18.31
CA THR A 63 -0.54 -1.62 17.24
C THR A 63 -0.22 -3.03 17.73
N ARG A 64 -0.31 -3.28 19.05
CA ARG A 64 -0.08 -4.58 19.69
C ARG A 64 1.29 -5.20 19.37
N VAL A 65 2.32 -4.38 19.18
CA VAL A 65 3.68 -4.84 18.84
C VAL A 65 4.37 -5.53 20.03
N GLY A 66 3.88 -5.34 21.25
CA GLY A 66 4.41 -6.00 22.46
C GLY A 66 5.81 -5.54 22.85
N THR A 67 6.25 -4.38 22.37
CA THR A 67 7.56 -3.80 22.68
C THR A 67 7.43 -2.44 23.35
N THR A 68 8.34 -2.15 24.27
CA THR A 68 8.46 -0.83 24.90
C THR A 68 9.22 0.16 24.00
N TYR A 69 8.92 1.45 24.15
CA TYR A 69 9.48 2.55 23.34
C TYR A 69 11.03 2.57 23.36
N ASP A 70 11.64 2.26 24.51
CA ASP A 70 13.10 2.25 24.69
C ASP A 70 13.78 1.19 23.82
N LEU A 71 13.21 -0.02 23.77
CA LEU A 71 13.71 -1.10 22.94
C LEU A 71 13.51 -0.78 21.45
N TYR A 72 12.32 -0.27 21.11
CA TYR A 72 11.95 0.07 19.73
C TYR A 72 12.87 1.16 19.14
N LEU A 73 13.12 2.24 19.88
CA LEU A 73 14.00 3.32 19.44
C LEU A 73 15.46 2.89 19.37
N THR A 74 15.90 2.04 20.29
CA THR A 74 17.26 1.46 20.23
C THR A 74 17.45 0.63 18.96
N GLN A 75 16.48 -0.21 18.60
CA GLN A 75 16.52 -0.97 17.34
C GLN A 75 16.44 -0.06 16.11
N SER A 76 15.69 1.03 16.20
CA SER A 76 15.55 2.01 15.11
C SER A 76 16.84 2.79 14.86
N MET A 77 17.54 3.19 15.93
CA MET A 77 18.87 3.81 15.84
C MET A 77 19.90 2.85 15.23
N LYS A 78 19.91 1.58 15.65
CA LYS A 78 20.79 0.56 15.06
C LYS A 78 20.54 0.38 13.58
N LEU A 79 19.27 0.30 13.15
CA LEU A 79 18.94 0.22 11.73
C LEU A 79 19.37 1.48 10.98
N ALA A 80 19.13 2.67 11.54
CA ALA A 80 19.52 3.94 10.93
C ALA A 80 21.03 4.03 10.67
N LEU A 81 21.87 3.48 11.57
CA LEU A 81 23.31 3.41 11.36
C LEU A 81 23.69 2.44 10.21
N VAL A 82 23.01 1.30 10.11
CA VAL A 82 23.23 0.34 9.01
C VAL A 82 22.81 0.95 7.67
N THR A 83 21.66 1.62 7.62
CA THR A 83 21.19 2.29 6.40
C THR A 83 22.02 3.52 6.06
N ALA A 84 22.59 4.22 7.05
CA ALA A 84 23.59 5.27 6.83
C ALA A 84 24.82 4.73 6.09
N ALA A 85 25.38 3.61 6.57
CA ALA A 85 26.55 2.99 5.96
C ALA A 85 26.26 2.53 4.52
N PHE A 86 25.11 1.89 4.30
CA PHE A 86 24.66 1.50 2.97
C PHE A 86 24.41 2.72 2.06
N GLY A 87 23.75 3.76 2.58
CA GLY A 87 23.50 5.02 1.88
C GLY A 87 24.79 5.70 1.48
N SER A 88 25.82 5.70 2.34
CA SER A 88 27.14 6.22 1.99
C SER A 88 27.83 5.39 0.89
N LEU A 89 27.67 4.06 0.87
CA LEU A 89 28.17 3.23 -0.24
C LEU A 89 27.47 3.54 -1.57
N VAL A 90 26.14 3.73 -1.54
CA VAL A 90 25.38 4.18 -2.71
C VAL A 90 25.82 5.58 -3.15
N GLY A 91 26.01 6.49 -2.20
CA GLY A 91 26.56 7.82 -2.43
C GLY A 91 27.92 7.75 -3.13
N LEU A 92 28.80 6.83 -2.71
CA LEU A 92 30.11 6.62 -3.34
C LEU A 92 29.98 6.12 -4.78
N ALA A 93 29.09 5.16 -5.03
CA ALA A 93 28.81 4.67 -6.38
C ALA A 93 28.23 5.76 -7.28
N LEU A 94 27.30 6.57 -6.77
CA LEU A 94 26.73 7.70 -7.48
C LEU A 94 27.78 8.77 -7.79
N THR A 95 28.62 9.12 -6.81
CA THR A 95 29.77 10.01 -7.02
C THR A 95 30.68 9.47 -8.12
N PHE A 96 30.98 8.16 -8.13
CA PHE A 96 31.82 7.55 -9.15
C PHE A 96 31.20 7.67 -10.55
N VAL A 97 29.91 7.38 -10.70
CA VAL A 97 29.19 7.51 -11.98
C VAL A 97 29.16 8.97 -12.44
N LEU A 98 28.77 9.90 -11.58
CA LEU A 98 28.69 11.33 -11.90
C LEU A 98 30.05 11.95 -12.21
N ALA A 99 31.13 11.41 -11.63
CA ALA A 99 32.48 11.84 -11.92
C ALA A 99 32.92 11.35 -13.31
N ARG A 100 32.54 10.11 -13.68
CA ARG A 100 32.83 9.51 -14.99
C ARG A 100 32.06 10.17 -16.14
N THR A 101 30.82 10.60 -15.89
CA THR A 101 30.00 11.30 -16.89
C THR A 101 30.34 12.78 -17.02
N GLY A 102 31.29 13.30 -16.24
CA GLY A 102 31.71 14.71 -16.27
C GLY A 102 30.72 15.69 -15.64
N VAL A 103 29.60 15.21 -15.11
CA VAL A 103 28.54 16.05 -14.50
C VAL A 103 29.09 16.84 -13.31
N LEU A 104 29.84 16.19 -12.41
CA LEU A 104 30.47 16.84 -11.26
C LEU A 104 31.54 17.88 -11.67
N ALA A 105 32.24 17.63 -12.78
CA ALA A 105 33.25 18.55 -13.30
C ALA A 105 32.61 19.82 -13.88
N ASN A 106 31.50 19.66 -14.60
CA ASN A 106 30.79 20.75 -15.28
C ASN A 106 29.78 21.51 -14.40
N ALA A 107 29.52 21.05 -13.16
CA ALA A 107 28.61 21.72 -12.24
C ALA A 107 29.09 23.15 -11.90
N SER A 108 28.31 24.18 -12.24
CA SER A 108 28.60 25.57 -11.85
C SER A 108 28.08 25.87 -10.44
N SER A 109 28.73 26.79 -9.72
CA SER A 109 28.20 27.28 -8.45
C SER A 109 26.97 28.15 -8.71
N PRO A 110 25.80 27.88 -8.10
CA PRO A 110 24.61 28.72 -8.23
C PRO A 110 24.77 30.07 -7.52
N VAL A 111 25.79 30.24 -6.69
CA VAL A 111 26.09 31.50 -5.97
C VAL A 111 27.42 32.06 -6.46
N SER A 112 27.40 33.24 -7.08
CA SER A 112 28.61 33.99 -7.42
C SER A 112 29.09 34.80 -6.21
N LEU A 113 29.86 34.17 -5.31
CA LEU A 113 30.44 34.85 -4.15
C LEU A 113 31.64 35.69 -4.59
N GLY A 114 31.38 36.89 -5.10
CA GLY A 114 32.37 37.82 -5.64
C GLY A 114 33.49 38.26 -4.67
N VAL A 115 33.32 38.04 -3.36
CA VAL A 115 34.32 38.39 -2.32
C VAL A 115 35.11 37.15 -1.83
N ALA A 116 34.65 35.93 -2.14
CA ALA A 116 35.26 34.68 -1.68
C ALA A 116 36.22 34.05 -2.70
N ALA A 117 36.38 34.63 -3.89
CA ALA A 117 37.16 34.05 -4.99
C ALA A 117 38.62 33.71 -4.59
N GLY A 118 39.26 34.54 -3.75
CA GLY A 118 40.62 34.29 -3.26
C GLY A 118 40.76 33.11 -2.28
N TYR A 119 39.71 32.79 -1.51
CA TYR A 119 39.68 31.65 -0.59
C TYR A 119 39.19 30.36 -1.27
N VAL A 120 38.41 30.47 -2.34
CA VAL A 120 37.84 29.34 -3.09
C VAL A 120 38.78 28.86 -4.21
N ALA A 121 39.61 29.74 -4.79
CA ALA A 121 40.58 29.40 -5.82
C ALA A 121 41.51 28.20 -5.48
N PRO A 122 42.08 28.08 -4.27
CA PRO A 122 42.92 26.92 -3.94
C PRO A 122 42.15 25.61 -3.78
N LEU A 123 40.82 25.65 -3.60
CA LEU A 123 39.95 24.46 -3.49
C LEU A 123 39.40 23.99 -4.85
N ALA A 124 39.54 24.80 -5.91
CA ALA A 124 39.04 24.48 -7.25
C ALA A 124 39.53 23.14 -7.83
N PRO A 125 40.81 22.72 -7.63
CA PRO A 125 41.29 21.41 -8.07
C PRO A 125 40.63 20.23 -7.33
N TYR A 126 40.17 20.47 -6.09
CA TYR A 126 39.52 19.47 -5.24
C TYR A 126 37.99 19.50 -5.34
N LYS A 127 37.44 20.22 -6.32
CA LYS A 127 35.99 20.34 -6.52
C LYS A 127 35.27 19.00 -6.60
N VAL A 128 35.77 18.07 -7.43
CA VAL A 128 35.15 16.75 -7.62
C VAL A 128 35.16 15.91 -6.33
N PRO A 129 36.28 15.74 -5.61
CA PRO A 129 36.27 14.98 -4.35
C PRO A 129 35.47 15.67 -3.23
N ILE A 130 35.45 17.02 -3.16
CA ILE A 130 34.63 17.73 -2.16
C ILE A 130 33.14 17.53 -2.41
N LEU A 131 32.69 17.74 -3.65
CA LEU A 131 31.29 17.53 -4.03
C LEU A 131 30.90 16.05 -3.90
N GLY A 132 31.83 15.14 -4.21
CA GLY A 132 31.67 13.71 -3.98
C GLY A 132 31.48 13.37 -2.51
N ALA A 133 32.36 13.84 -1.63
CA ALA A 133 32.26 13.62 -0.20
C ALA A 133 30.97 14.22 0.40
N ALA A 134 30.59 15.42 -0.06
CA ALA A 134 29.33 16.04 0.32
C ALA A 134 28.12 15.20 -0.12
N LEU A 135 28.14 14.64 -1.34
CA LEU A 135 27.09 13.75 -1.83
C LEU A 135 27.01 12.46 -1.01
N VAL A 136 28.15 11.85 -0.66
CA VAL A 136 28.21 10.64 0.19
C VAL A 136 27.64 10.90 1.58
N ALA A 137 28.03 12.02 2.20
CA ALA A 137 27.52 12.42 3.52
C ALA A 137 26.03 12.75 3.47
N LEU A 138 25.58 13.42 2.41
CA LEU A 138 24.17 13.76 2.20
C LEU A 138 23.32 12.50 2.00
N VAL A 139 23.70 11.60 1.10
CA VAL A 139 22.96 10.36 0.84
C VAL A 139 22.94 9.47 2.08
N GLY A 140 24.08 9.30 2.77
CA GLY A 140 24.15 8.55 4.02
C GLY A 140 23.31 9.17 5.13
N GLY A 141 23.38 10.50 5.31
CA GLY A 141 22.62 11.25 6.31
C GLY A 141 21.12 11.22 6.05
N VAL A 142 20.69 11.41 4.80
CA VAL A 142 19.28 11.30 4.38
C VAL A 142 18.77 9.88 4.58
N ALA A 143 19.56 8.85 4.25
CA ALA A 143 19.16 7.46 4.50
C ALA A 143 18.99 7.17 6.00
N ALA A 144 19.92 7.65 6.83
CA ALA A 144 19.87 7.49 8.29
C ALA A 144 18.65 8.20 8.90
N ALA A 145 18.52 9.50 8.61
CA ALA A 145 17.42 10.33 9.09
C ALA A 145 16.07 9.80 8.59
N GLY A 146 15.98 9.49 7.29
CA GLY A 146 14.78 8.92 6.68
C GLY A 146 14.37 7.60 7.35
N THR A 147 15.33 6.71 7.62
CA THR A 147 15.06 5.44 8.32
C THR A 147 14.57 5.68 9.75
N TYR A 148 15.21 6.57 10.49
CA TYR A 148 14.84 6.88 11.87
C TYR A 148 13.45 7.52 11.95
N TYR A 149 13.19 8.55 11.14
CA TYR A 149 11.89 9.23 11.09
C TYR A 149 10.79 8.29 10.61
N ALA A 150 11.03 7.50 9.56
CA ALA A 150 10.08 6.51 9.08
C ALA A 150 9.72 5.51 10.19
N ARG A 151 10.72 4.97 10.90
CA ARG A 151 10.44 4.05 12.01
C ARG A 151 9.76 4.72 13.19
N TYR A 152 10.08 5.96 13.51
CA TYR A 152 9.43 6.67 14.61
C TYR A 152 7.92 6.85 14.36
N TYR A 153 7.52 7.24 13.15
CA TYR A 153 6.12 7.49 12.79
C TYR A 153 5.36 6.27 12.25
N LEU A 154 6.06 5.17 11.97
CA LEU A 154 5.44 3.96 11.44
C LEU A 154 4.43 3.31 12.41
N PRO A 155 4.65 3.24 13.74
CA PRO A 155 3.63 2.80 14.69
C PRO A 155 2.38 3.69 14.65
N LYS A 156 2.54 5.02 14.54
CA LYS A 156 1.41 5.95 14.40
C LYS A 156 0.59 5.62 13.16
N SER A 157 1.24 5.55 12.00
CA SER A 157 0.56 5.23 10.74
C SER A 157 -0.16 3.87 10.80
N ARG A 158 0.46 2.86 11.44
CA ARG A 158 -0.19 1.56 11.65
C ARG A 158 -1.36 1.60 12.62
N ALA A 159 -1.26 2.37 13.72
CA ALA A 159 -2.36 2.56 14.65
C ALA A 159 -3.55 3.23 13.94
N GLU A 160 -3.29 4.29 13.17
CA GLU A 160 -4.31 4.99 12.39
C GLU A 160 -4.93 4.07 11.32
N MET A 161 -4.13 3.31 10.57
CA MET A 161 -4.66 2.32 9.60
C MET A 161 -5.56 1.29 10.30
N ARG A 162 -5.16 0.83 11.48
CA ARG A 162 -5.93 -0.12 12.29
C ARG A 162 -7.24 0.49 12.79
N GLY A 163 -7.21 1.74 13.28
CA GLY A 163 -8.40 2.50 13.68
C GLY A 163 -9.39 2.62 12.54
N ARG A 164 -8.92 3.03 11.36
CA ARG A 164 -9.78 3.12 10.16
C ARG A 164 -10.34 1.77 9.73
N SER A 165 -9.55 0.70 9.81
CA SER A 165 -10.06 -0.65 9.55
C SER A 165 -11.15 -1.08 10.53
N ILE A 166 -11.07 -0.62 11.79
CA ILE A 166 -12.12 -0.84 12.79
C ILE A 166 -13.36 -0.04 12.38
N ASP A 167 -13.22 1.26 12.13
CA ASP A 167 -14.33 2.17 11.77
C ASP A 167 -15.14 1.66 10.58
N ILE A 168 -14.48 1.23 9.50
CA ILE A 168 -15.14 0.69 8.30
C ILE A 168 -15.93 -0.60 8.58
N LEU A 169 -15.42 -1.45 9.47
CA LEU A 169 -16.00 -2.78 9.72
C LEU A 169 -16.97 -2.80 10.90
N LEU A 170 -16.90 -1.80 11.77
CA LEU A 170 -17.69 -1.67 12.98
C LEU A 170 -19.20 -1.67 12.72
N PRO A 171 -19.76 -0.87 11.76
CA PRO A 171 -21.19 -0.91 11.47
C PRO A 171 -21.69 -2.34 11.20
N HIS A 172 -20.89 -3.11 10.45
CA HIS A 172 -21.25 -4.47 10.08
C HIS A 172 -21.10 -5.47 11.21
N ALA A 173 -20.14 -5.26 12.11
CA ALA A 173 -20.01 -6.06 13.32
C ALA A 173 -21.20 -5.78 14.26
N ILE A 174 -21.64 -4.52 14.40
CA ILE A 174 -22.82 -4.15 15.18
C ILE A 174 -24.08 -4.79 14.59
N VAL A 175 -24.26 -4.77 13.27
CA VAL A 175 -25.36 -5.47 12.58
C VAL A 175 -25.35 -6.97 12.88
N TYR A 176 -24.16 -7.60 12.89
CA TYR A 176 -24.00 -9.01 13.24
C TYR A 176 -24.33 -9.28 14.71
N MET A 177 -23.85 -8.43 15.62
CA MET A 177 -24.17 -8.51 17.05
C MET A 177 -25.67 -8.36 17.30
N TYR A 178 -26.31 -7.38 16.66
CA TYR A 178 -27.76 -7.19 16.71
C TYR A 178 -28.50 -8.44 16.23
N ALA A 179 -28.14 -8.97 15.06
CA ALA A 179 -28.80 -10.14 14.49
C ALA A 179 -28.68 -11.38 15.39
N LEU A 180 -27.52 -11.61 16.02
CA LEU A 180 -27.32 -12.71 16.96
C LEU A 180 -28.08 -12.50 18.28
N SER A 181 -28.00 -11.29 18.85
CA SER A 181 -28.69 -10.92 20.09
C SER A 181 -30.20 -11.03 19.94
N HIS A 182 -30.75 -10.52 18.83
CA HIS A 182 -32.16 -10.64 18.48
C HIS A 182 -32.57 -12.10 18.25
N GLY A 183 -31.67 -12.93 17.72
CA GLY A 183 -31.85 -14.38 17.60
C GLY A 183 -31.96 -15.12 18.95
N GLY A 184 -31.71 -14.43 20.06
CA GLY A 184 -31.79 -14.98 21.42
C GLY A 184 -30.44 -15.42 21.99
N MET A 185 -29.33 -15.07 21.34
CA MET A 185 -27.99 -15.34 21.87
C MET A 185 -27.68 -14.39 23.04
N SER A 186 -27.03 -14.89 24.09
CA SER A 186 -26.64 -14.04 25.22
C SER A 186 -25.54 -13.05 24.79
N PHE A 187 -25.46 -11.88 25.42
CA PHE A 187 -24.47 -10.86 25.05
C PHE A 187 -23.01 -11.35 25.14
N LEU A 188 -22.69 -12.19 26.13
CA LEU A 188 -21.36 -12.81 26.25
C LEU A 188 -21.05 -13.77 25.07
N GLU A 189 -22.04 -14.53 24.62
CA GLU A 189 -21.91 -15.37 23.43
C GLU A 189 -21.82 -14.55 22.15
N VAL A 190 -22.50 -13.39 22.08
CA VAL A 190 -22.38 -12.45 20.97
C VAL A 190 -20.95 -11.91 20.88
N ILE A 191 -20.35 -11.48 21.99
CA ILE A 191 -18.94 -11.03 22.03
C ILE A 191 -18.00 -12.14 21.51
N ARG A 192 -18.16 -13.37 22.00
CA ARG A 192 -17.36 -14.52 21.55
C ARG A 192 -17.57 -14.82 20.07
N SER A 193 -18.82 -14.72 19.59
CA SER A 193 -19.15 -14.96 18.18
C SER A 193 -18.54 -13.91 17.24
N VAL A 194 -18.35 -12.66 17.70
CA VAL A 194 -17.63 -11.63 16.93
C VAL A 194 -16.13 -11.89 17.00
N ALA A 195 -15.59 -12.27 18.16
CA ALA A 195 -14.19 -12.63 18.34
C ALA A 195 -13.75 -13.78 17.42
N ASP A 196 -14.59 -14.81 17.27
CA ASP A 196 -14.34 -15.99 16.44
C ASP A 196 -14.64 -15.77 14.94
N ALA A 197 -15.04 -14.55 14.54
CA ALA A 197 -15.40 -14.22 13.17
C ALA A 197 -14.30 -13.37 12.51
N PRO A 198 -13.23 -13.98 11.96
CA PRO A 198 -12.08 -13.26 11.40
C PRO A 198 -12.44 -12.35 10.22
N ASP A 199 -13.61 -12.56 9.60
CA ASP A 199 -14.06 -11.75 8.48
C ASP A 199 -14.44 -10.30 8.88
N TYR A 200 -14.56 -10.03 10.19
CA TYR A 200 -14.70 -8.67 10.74
C TYR A 200 -13.34 -8.01 11.05
N GLY A 201 -12.23 -8.63 10.64
CA GLY A 201 -10.91 -8.00 10.62
C GLY A 201 -10.45 -7.52 11.99
N GLU A 202 -10.03 -6.26 12.09
CA GLU A 202 -9.54 -5.68 13.34
C GLU A 202 -10.62 -5.60 14.43
N VAL A 203 -11.90 -5.46 14.06
CA VAL A 203 -13.02 -5.46 15.02
C VAL A 203 -13.06 -6.81 15.76
N SER A 204 -12.98 -7.93 15.04
CA SER A 204 -12.92 -9.26 15.66
C SER A 204 -11.75 -9.39 16.62
N ARG A 205 -10.59 -8.77 16.31
CA ARG A 205 -9.42 -8.79 17.20
C ARG A 205 -9.57 -7.91 18.44
N GLU A 206 -10.37 -6.85 18.38
CA GLU A 206 -10.75 -6.08 19.57
C GLU A 206 -11.67 -6.90 20.47
N PHE A 207 -12.71 -7.53 19.90
CA PHE A 207 -13.59 -8.43 20.65
C PHE A 207 -12.87 -9.70 21.16
N GLU A 208 -11.89 -10.21 20.43
CA GLU A 208 -11.02 -11.31 20.88
C GLU A 208 -10.22 -10.91 22.11
N MET A 209 -9.74 -9.66 22.17
CA MET A 209 -9.03 -9.15 23.34
C MET A 209 -9.97 -9.04 24.54
N ILE A 210 -11.19 -8.53 24.34
CA ILE A 210 -12.22 -8.47 25.39
C ILE A 210 -12.53 -9.89 25.92
N ALA A 211 -12.78 -10.85 25.02
CA ALA A 211 -13.06 -12.23 25.40
C ALA A 211 -11.86 -12.87 26.13
N ARG A 212 -10.64 -12.62 25.64
CA ARG A 212 -9.40 -13.14 26.24
C ARG A 212 -9.12 -12.54 27.63
N ASP A 213 -9.39 -11.25 27.83
CA ASP A 213 -9.27 -10.57 29.12
C ASP A 213 -10.18 -11.20 30.17
N MET A 214 -11.37 -11.62 29.75
CA MET A 214 -12.30 -12.35 30.60
C MET A 214 -11.86 -13.80 30.84
N ASP A 215 -11.58 -14.55 29.78
CA ASP A 215 -11.39 -16.00 29.85
C ASP A 215 -10.01 -16.40 30.40
N LEU A 216 -8.94 -15.64 30.10
CA LEU A 216 -7.57 -15.95 30.54
C LEU A 216 -7.15 -15.18 31.79
N PHE A 217 -7.51 -13.90 31.88
CA PHE A 217 -7.08 -13.04 32.98
C PHE A 217 -8.12 -12.92 34.10
N GLY A 218 -9.35 -13.45 33.88
CA GLY A 218 -10.40 -13.44 34.88
C GLY A 218 -10.98 -12.06 35.16
N ASN A 219 -10.77 -11.09 34.26
CA ASN A 219 -11.37 -9.76 34.39
C ASN A 219 -12.89 -9.85 34.15
N ASP A 220 -13.66 -9.02 34.84
CA ASP A 220 -15.10 -8.91 34.56
C ASP A 220 -15.34 -8.19 33.22
N LEU A 221 -16.55 -8.33 32.67
CA LEU A 221 -16.93 -7.75 31.39
C LEU A 221 -16.75 -6.22 31.35
N PHE A 222 -17.06 -5.50 32.44
CA PHE A 222 -16.92 -4.04 32.47
C PHE A 222 -15.45 -3.63 32.42
N THR A 223 -14.60 -4.30 33.20
CA THR A 223 -13.15 -4.05 33.16
C THR A 223 -12.57 -4.39 31.79
N ALA A 224 -12.96 -5.51 31.18
CA ALA A 224 -12.49 -5.90 29.85
C ALA A 224 -12.91 -4.91 28.76
N LEU A 225 -14.17 -4.46 28.75
CA LEU A 225 -14.67 -3.45 27.82
C LEU A 225 -13.95 -2.10 28.03
N ARG A 226 -13.74 -1.68 29.28
CA ARG A 226 -13.02 -0.43 29.61
C ARG A 226 -11.56 -0.47 29.17
N ASN A 227 -10.88 -1.59 29.36
CA ASN A 227 -9.51 -1.78 28.88
C ASN A 227 -9.44 -1.67 27.35
N SER A 228 -10.39 -2.30 26.65
CA SER A 228 -10.47 -2.23 25.19
C SER A 228 -10.77 -0.81 24.69
N ARG A 229 -11.69 -0.10 25.35
CA ARG A 229 -12.03 1.31 25.08
C ARG A 229 -10.80 2.23 25.25
N ASN A 230 -10.01 2.05 26.31
CA ASN A 230 -8.83 2.90 26.56
C ASN A 230 -7.67 2.62 25.60
N LEU A 231 -7.64 1.44 24.98
CA LEU A 231 -6.53 0.99 24.15
C LEU A 231 -6.82 1.10 22.64
N THR A 232 -8.09 1.17 22.22
CA THR A 232 -8.42 1.20 20.80
C THR A 232 -7.83 2.43 20.09
N PRO A 233 -7.37 2.30 18.83
CA PRO A 233 -7.01 3.44 18.00
C PRO A 233 -8.20 4.11 17.29
N SER A 234 -9.40 3.52 17.37
CA SER A 234 -10.63 3.99 16.71
C SER A 234 -11.50 4.78 17.68
N ILE A 235 -11.86 6.01 17.29
CA ILE A 235 -12.73 6.90 18.08
C ILE A 235 -14.17 6.37 18.06
N ASN A 236 -14.65 5.88 16.91
CA ASN A 236 -16.00 5.32 16.78
C ASN A 236 -16.17 4.06 17.62
N PHE A 237 -15.14 3.22 17.70
CA PHE A 237 -15.17 2.04 18.56
C PHE A 237 -15.06 2.39 20.05
N GLU A 238 -14.25 3.40 20.40
CA GLU A 238 -14.22 3.96 21.76
C GLU A 238 -15.63 4.44 22.18
N GLN A 239 -16.28 5.24 21.34
CA GLN A 239 -17.64 5.73 21.55
C GLN A 239 -18.66 4.59 21.66
N PHE A 240 -18.64 3.62 20.75
CA PHE A 240 -19.52 2.45 20.80
C PHE A 240 -19.36 1.67 22.12
N LEU A 241 -18.12 1.47 22.58
CA LEU A 241 -17.85 0.78 23.85
C LEU A 241 -18.29 1.61 25.06
N ASP A 242 -18.13 2.93 25.02
CA ASP A 242 -18.62 3.84 26.06
C ASP A 242 -20.15 3.83 26.17
N ASP A 243 -20.85 3.90 25.03
CA ASP A 243 -22.32 3.83 24.99
C ASP A 243 -22.83 2.47 25.44
N LEU A 244 -22.15 1.39 25.03
CA LEU A 244 -22.43 0.03 25.49
C LEU A 244 -22.24 -0.10 27.01
N LEU A 245 -21.14 0.42 27.56
CA LEU A 245 -20.87 0.43 29.00
C LEU A 245 -21.98 1.17 29.76
N SER A 246 -22.48 2.28 29.22
CA SER A 246 -23.61 3.04 29.81
C SER A 246 -24.92 2.22 29.84
N VAL A 247 -25.23 1.50 28.76
CA VAL A 247 -26.40 0.61 28.70
C VAL A 247 -26.26 -0.55 29.69
N LEU A 248 -25.06 -1.13 29.82
CA LEU A 248 -24.78 -2.21 30.77
C LEU A 248 -24.87 -1.73 32.22
N ASP A 249 -24.34 -0.54 32.55
CA ASP A 249 -24.37 0.04 33.90
C ASP A 249 -25.81 0.38 34.35
N SER A 250 -26.65 0.82 33.42
CA SER A 250 -28.07 1.09 33.66
C SER A 250 -28.97 -0.16 33.60
N GLY A 251 -28.43 -1.32 33.22
CA GLY A 251 -29.20 -2.56 33.05
C GLY A 251 -30.21 -2.52 31.89
N GLY A 252 -29.94 -1.71 30.87
CA GLY A 252 -30.81 -1.53 29.69
C GLY A 252 -30.80 -2.72 28.72
N ASP A 253 -31.68 -2.66 27.71
CA ASP A 253 -31.76 -3.69 26.67
C ASP A 253 -30.66 -3.50 25.61
N VAL A 254 -29.64 -4.36 25.69
CA VAL A 254 -28.50 -4.38 24.75
C VAL A 254 -28.96 -4.68 23.32
N THR A 255 -30.01 -5.48 23.12
CA THR A 255 -30.51 -5.78 21.76
C THR A 255 -31.12 -4.53 21.12
N ALA A 256 -31.89 -3.75 21.88
CA ALA A 256 -32.46 -2.49 21.42
C ALA A 256 -31.39 -1.42 21.19
N PHE A 257 -30.32 -1.42 21.99
CA PHE A 257 -29.15 -0.58 21.77
C PHE A 257 -28.44 -0.93 20.45
N LEU A 258 -28.13 -2.21 20.22
CA LEU A 258 -27.46 -2.67 19.01
C LEU A 258 -28.27 -2.38 17.73
N ASP A 259 -29.61 -2.46 17.78
CA ASP A 259 -30.49 -2.08 16.66
C ASP A 259 -30.30 -0.61 16.28
N ARG A 260 -30.35 0.29 17.28
CA ARG A 260 -30.21 1.73 17.08
C ARG A 260 -28.82 2.09 16.55
N GLU A 261 -27.78 1.58 17.19
CA GLU A 261 -26.40 1.82 16.76
C GLU A 261 -26.15 1.28 15.35
N SER A 262 -26.73 0.12 14.99
CA SER A 262 -26.57 -0.41 13.65
C SER A 262 -27.08 0.55 12.56
N ALA A 263 -28.18 1.25 12.82
CA ALA A 263 -28.74 2.22 11.88
C ALA A 263 -27.86 3.48 11.80
N THR A 264 -27.46 4.04 12.95
CA THR A 264 -26.61 5.24 13.03
C THR A 264 -25.28 5.03 12.30
N TYR A 265 -24.57 3.95 12.61
CA TYR A 265 -23.25 3.66 12.02
C TYR A 265 -23.33 3.33 10.51
N LEU A 266 -24.44 2.77 10.03
CA LEU A 266 -24.65 2.54 8.60
C LEU A 266 -24.93 3.84 7.83
N GLU A 267 -25.61 4.81 8.47
CA GLU A 267 -25.84 6.14 7.91
C GLU A 267 -24.53 6.94 7.87
N GLU A 268 -23.78 6.97 8.97
CA GLU A 268 -22.47 7.63 9.04
C GLU A 268 -21.47 7.05 8.03
N ALA A 269 -21.38 5.72 7.91
CA ALA A 269 -20.51 5.08 6.91
C ALA A 269 -20.91 5.41 5.46
N ARG A 270 -22.19 5.69 5.21
CA ARG A 270 -22.67 6.12 3.89
C ARG A 270 -22.28 7.57 3.62
N ASP A 271 -22.44 8.46 4.60
CA ASP A 271 -22.09 9.87 4.49
C ASP A 271 -20.58 10.04 4.30
N GLU A 272 -19.76 9.34 5.09
CA GLU A 272 -18.31 9.31 4.93
C GLU A 272 -17.89 8.83 3.52
N GLN A 273 -18.62 7.86 2.95
CA GLN A 273 -18.35 7.37 1.60
C GLN A 273 -18.71 8.41 0.52
N GLU A 274 -19.74 9.22 0.73
CA GLU A 274 -20.11 10.31 -0.17
C GLU A 274 -19.07 11.43 -0.14
N ASP A 275 -18.66 11.87 1.06
CA ASP A 275 -17.60 12.86 1.28
C ASP A 275 -16.26 12.41 0.66
N PHE A 276 -15.95 11.11 0.75
CA PHE A 276 -14.77 10.55 0.11
C PHE A 276 -14.81 10.67 -1.42
N ILE A 277 -15.97 10.38 -2.03
CA ILE A 277 -16.16 10.51 -3.48
C ILE A 277 -15.99 11.97 -3.90
N GLU A 278 -16.53 12.93 -3.13
CA GLU A 278 -16.36 14.35 -3.39
C GLU A 278 -14.89 14.78 -3.29
N THR A 279 -14.17 14.27 -2.29
CA THR A 279 -12.72 14.52 -2.14
C THR A 279 -11.94 14.01 -3.36
N LEU A 280 -12.24 12.80 -3.84
CA LEU A 280 -11.64 12.27 -5.06
C LEU A 280 -11.97 13.12 -6.31
N SER A 281 -13.17 13.70 -6.37
CA SER A 281 -13.56 14.66 -7.41
C SER A 281 -12.63 15.87 -7.41
N MET A 282 -12.48 16.52 -6.26
CA MET A 282 -11.62 17.70 -6.10
C MET A 282 -10.17 17.37 -6.47
N LEU A 283 -9.66 16.21 -6.05
CA LEU A 283 -8.31 15.76 -6.43
C LEU A 283 -8.18 15.58 -7.95
N SER A 284 -9.18 15.02 -8.63
CA SER A 284 -9.13 14.86 -10.09
C SER A 284 -9.10 16.20 -10.84
N GLU A 285 -9.79 17.21 -10.33
CA GLU A 285 -9.78 18.57 -10.89
C GLU A 285 -8.43 19.25 -10.66
N VAL A 286 -7.91 19.18 -9.43
CA VAL A 286 -6.57 19.68 -9.08
C VAL A 286 -5.51 19.00 -9.94
N PHE A 287 -5.64 17.70 -10.20
CA PHE A 287 -4.71 16.98 -11.07
C PHE A 287 -4.70 17.55 -12.49
N VAL A 288 -5.87 17.73 -13.11
CA VAL A 288 -5.94 18.29 -14.47
C VAL A 288 -5.38 19.71 -14.49
N ALA A 289 -5.69 20.54 -13.50
CA ALA A 289 -5.12 21.89 -13.42
C ALA A 289 -3.58 21.86 -13.25
N ALA A 290 -3.08 21.08 -12.30
CA ALA A 290 -1.68 21.08 -11.89
C ALA A 290 -0.75 20.28 -12.80
N PHE A 291 -1.23 19.21 -13.42
CA PHE A 291 -0.41 18.29 -14.22
C PHE A 291 -0.75 18.29 -15.70
N VAL A 292 -1.94 18.71 -16.10
CA VAL A 292 -2.27 18.88 -17.54
C VAL A 292 -2.06 20.34 -17.94
N ALA A 293 -2.81 21.27 -17.36
CA ALA A 293 -2.83 22.66 -17.83
C ALA A 293 -1.56 23.45 -17.49
N ALA A 294 -1.10 23.44 -16.23
CA ALA A 294 0.08 24.19 -15.81
C ALA A 294 1.37 23.74 -16.54
N PRO A 295 1.64 22.43 -16.70
CA PRO A 295 2.71 21.90 -17.54
C PRO A 295 2.68 22.39 -18.98
N LEU A 296 1.52 22.37 -19.63
CA LEU A 296 1.39 22.88 -21.00
C LEU A 296 1.74 24.37 -21.05
N LEU A 297 1.21 25.18 -20.13
CA LEU A 297 1.54 26.60 -20.06
C LEU A 297 3.04 26.80 -19.86
N LEU A 298 3.66 26.04 -18.96
CA LEU A 298 5.09 26.14 -18.67
C LEU A 298 5.93 25.73 -19.89
N ILE A 299 5.57 24.62 -20.56
CA ILE A 299 6.22 24.18 -21.79
C ILE A 299 6.10 25.26 -22.88
N VAL A 300 4.92 25.81 -23.09
CA VAL A 300 4.69 26.87 -24.09
C VAL A 300 5.50 28.11 -23.78
N THR A 301 5.47 28.58 -22.53
CA THR A 301 6.20 29.79 -22.13
C THR A 301 7.71 29.61 -22.24
N LEU A 302 8.27 28.48 -21.78
CA LEU A 302 9.69 28.16 -21.94
C LEU A 302 10.07 28.04 -23.42
N MET A 303 9.23 27.39 -24.24
CA MET A 303 9.45 27.29 -25.67
C MET A 303 9.50 28.68 -26.33
N VAL A 304 8.56 29.57 -26.01
CA VAL A 304 8.55 30.94 -26.51
C VAL A 304 9.81 31.70 -26.07
N ILE A 305 10.20 31.63 -24.79
CA ILE A 305 11.44 32.27 -24.31
C ILE A 305 12.66 31.71 -25.06
N SER A 306 12.68 30.41 -25.35
CA SER A 306 13.75 29.80 -26.13
C SER A 306 13.82 30.35 -27.55
N PHE A 307 12.66 30.59 -28.18
CA PHE A 307 12.59 31.18 -29.52
C PHE A 307 13.01 32.65 -29.53
N LEU A 308 12.84 33.37 -28.42
CA LEU A 308 13.37 34.72 -28.24
C LEU A 308 14.88 34.75 -27.93
N GLY A 309 15.55 33.59 -27.95
CA GLY A 309 16.99 33.47 -27.76
C GLY A 309 17.42 33.20 -26.31
N GLY A 310 16.50 32.86 -25.41
CA GLY A 310 16.82 32.41 -24.05
C GLY A 310 17.27 30.95 -24.00
N ASP A 311 18.21 30.62 -23.11
CA ASP A 311 18.57 29.22 -22.84
C ASP A 311 17.61 28.62 -21.80
N THR A 312 16.65 27.83 -22.28
CA THR A 312 15.59 27.20 -21.45
C THR A 312 15.65 25.68 -21.40
N LEU A 313 16.64 25.06 -22.05
CA LEU A 313 16.70 23.61 -22.22
C LEU A 313 16.87 22.89 -20.90
N VAL A 314 17.71 23.42 -20.00
CA VAL A 314 17.92 22.85 -18.67
C VAL A 314 16.61 22.88 -17.86
N GLN A 315 15.85 23.97 -17.95
CA GLN A 315 14.56 24.14 -17.28
C GLN A 315 13.53 23.17 -17.85
N LEU A 316 13.48 22.96 -19.17
CA LEU A 316 12.61 21.98 -19.82
C LEU A 316 12.97 20.54 -19.43
N TYR A 317 14.25 20.20 -19.39
CA TYR A 317 14.69 18.88 -18.92
C TYR A 317 14.38 18.66 -17.44
N ALA A 318 14.63 19.65 -16.58
CA ALA A 318 14.27 19.58 -15.17
C ALA A 318 12.75 19.44 -14.99
N LEU A 319 11.97 20.20 -15.76
CA LEU A 319 10.52 20.11 -15.75
C LEU A 319 10.04 18.70 -16.10
N ASN A 320 10.53 18.16 -17.21
CA ASN A 320 10.01 16.90 -17.76
C ASN A 320 10.51 15.65 -17.02
N TYR A 321 11.78 15.60 -16.65
CA TYR A 321 12.40 14.40 -16.08
C TYR A 321 12.47 14.39 -14.55
N LEU A 322 12.32 15.55 -13.91
CA LEU A 322 12.36 15.65 -12.45
C LEU A 322 11.01 16.12 -11.90
N ILE A 323 10.53 17.30 -12.31
CA ILE A 323 9.34 17.91 -11.70
C ILE A 323 8.08 17.10 -12.00
N PHE A 324 7.82 16.70 -13.25
CA PHE A 324 6.61 15.94 -13.57
C PHE A 324 6.58 14.56 -12.92
N PRO A 325 7.61 13.69 -13.05
CA PRO A 325 7.55 12.36 -12.45
C PRO A 325 7.47 12.43 -10.92
N LEU A 326 8.22 13.34 -10.29
CA LEU A 326 8.18 13.55 -8.85
C LEU A 326 6.83 14.10 -8.41
N GLY A 327 6.30 15.09 -9.13
CA GLY A 327 5.00 15.69 -8.83
C GLY A 327 3.86 14.68 -8.99
N MET A 328 3.85 13.89 -10.06
CA MET A 328 2.88 12.81 -10.25
C MET A 328 3.01 11.73 -9.17
N GLY A 329 4.24 11.34 -8.82
CA GLY A 329 4.50 10.36 -7.77
C GLY A 329 4.05 10.85 -6.39
N LEU A 330 4.33 12.12 -6.07
CA LEU A 330 3.86 12.76 -4.84
C LEU A 330 2.33 12.89 -4.83
N PHE A 331 1.72 13.22 -5.97
CA PHE A 331 0.28 13.30 -6.09
C PHE A 331 -0.40 11.93 -5.97
N LEU A 332 0.19 10.89 -6.56
CA LEU A 332 -0.26 9.51 -6.36
C LEU A 332 -0.16 9.10 -4.90
N LEU A 333 0.92 9.46 -4.20
CA LEU A 333 1.07 9.24 -2.76
C LEU A 333 0.01 10.03 -1.98
N LEU A 334 -0.24 11.28 -2.32
CA LEU A 334 -1.28 12.10 -1.70
C LEU A 334 -2.64 11.41 -1.84
N VAL A 335 -3.01 10.98 -3.06
CA VAL A 335 -4.24 10.23 -3.30
C VAL A 335 -4.24 8.92 -2.51
N ASP A 336 -3.12 8.21 -2.43
CA ASP A 336 -2.99 6.96 -1.66
C ASP A 336 -3.23 7.18 -0.16
N VAL A 337 -2.63 8.22 0.42
CA VAL A 337 -2.82 8.58 1.83
C VAL A 337 -4.25 9.02 2.11
N LEU A 338 -4.86 9.81 1.22
CA LEU A 338 -6.26 10.22 1.37
C LEU A 338 -7.28 9.11 1.04
N SER A 339 -6.89 8.09 0.26
CA SER A 339 -7.76 6.95 -0.09
C SER A 339 -7.59 5.73 0.82
N SER A 340 -6.50 5.66 1.58
CA SER A 340 -6.24 4.64 2.61
C SER A 340 -7.33 4.54 3.69
N PRO A 341 -8.02 5.61 4.11
CA PRO A 341 -9.14 5.52 5.04
C PRO A 341 -10.33 4.68 4.58
N TYR A 342 -10.48 4.46 3.27
CA TYR A 342 -11.66 3.79 2.70
C TYR A 342 -11.31 2.49 1.96
N THR A 343 -10.05 2.03 2.10
CA THR A 343 -9.70 0.66 1.71
C THR A 343 -10.29 -0.28 2.74
N GLN A 344 -11.30 -1.05 2.34
CA GLN A 344 -11.59 -2.30 3.05
C GLN A 344 -10.33 -3.15 2.90
N ASP A 345 -9.53 -3.27 3.98
CA ASP A 345 -8.58 -4.36 4.08
C ASP A 345 -9.42 -5.63 3.94
N THR A 346 -9.37 -6.24 2.77
CA THR A 346 -9.90 -7.58 2.59
C THR A 346 -9.18 -8.41 3.62
N VAL A 347 -9.93 -8.95 4.58
CA VAL A 347 -9.45 -9.84 5.63
C VAL A 347 -8.34 -10.68 5.05
N ARG A 348 -7.12 -10.52 5.57
CA ARG A 348 -5.93 -11.27 5.13
C ARG A 348 -6.31 -12.74 5.13
N THR A 349 -6.68 -13.26 3.98
CA THR A 349 -7.00 -14.66 3.86
C THR A 349 -5.67 -15.41 3.90
N LYS A 350 -5.68 -16.71 4.17
CA LYS A 350 -4.48 -17.56 4.13
C LYS A 350 -3.68 -17.43 2.81
N HIS A 351 -4.27 -16.86 1.76
CA HIS A 351 -3.67 -16.59 0.45
C HIS A 351 -3.01 -15.20 0.29
N ASP A 352 -3.14 -14.31 1.27
CA ASP A 352 -2.45 -13.00 1.28
C ASP A 352 -1.07 -13.05 1.95
N VAL A 353 -0.64 -14.22 2.42
CA VAL A 353 0.76 -14.44 2.79
C VAL A 353 1.57 -14.30 1.51
N THR A 354 2.37 -13.24 1.43
CA THR A 354 3.18 -12.98 0.24
C THR A 354 4.13 -14.16 0.00
N VAL A 355 4.36 -14.57 -1.24
CA VAL A 355 5.36 -15.61 -1.56
C VAL A 355 6.74 -15.23 -1.02
N LEU A 356 7.03 -13.92 -0.86
CA LEU A 356 8.23 -13.46 -0.16
C LEU A 356 8.26 -13.85 1.32
N GLU A 357 7.10 -13.85 1.99
CA GLU A 357 6.96 -14.26 3.38
C GLU A 357 6.99 -15.79 3.52
N GLU A 358 6.39 -16.54 2.58
CA GLU A 358 6.55 -18.01 2.49
C GLU A 358 8.01 -18.41 2.18
N LEU A 359 8.67 -17.74 1.22
CA LEU A 359 10.08 -17.96 0.92
C LEU A 359 10.97 -17.54 2.09
N ARG A 360 10.60 -16.49 2.83
CA ARG A 360 11.31 -16.06 4.03
C ARG A 360 11.15 -17.10 5.14
N THR A 361 9.96 -17.64 5.38
CA THR A 361 9.76 -18.69 6.38
C THR A 361 10.55 -19.94 6.00
N VAL A 362 10.44 -20.39 4.75
CA VAL A 362 11.24 -21.51 4.21
C VAL A 362 12.74 -21.24 4.37
N ALA A 363 13.23 -20.04 4.03
CA ALA A 363 14.64 -19.68 4.15
C ALA A 363 15.11 -19.57 5.60
N VAL A 364 14.29 -19.01 6.50
CA VAL A 364 14.60 -18.90 7.94
C VAL A 364 14.62 -20.29 8.59
N ASP A 365 13.67 -21.14 8.24
CA ASP A 365 13.60 -22.52 8.75
C ASP A 365 14.78 -23.34 8.22
N PHE A 366 15.10 -23.22 6.93
CA PHE A 366 16.27 -23.86 6.32
C PHE A 366 17.60 -23.34 6.90
N LEU A 367 17.79 -22.03 6.99
CA LEU A 367 18.99 -21.42 7.59
C LEU A 367 19.10 -21.75 9.08
N GLY A 368 17.97 -21.82 9.79
CA GLY A 368 17.89 -22.24 11.19
C GLY A 368 18.31 -23.69 11.36
N ALA A 369 17.83 -24.59 10.50
CA ALA A 369 18.25 -25.98 10.45
C ALA A 369 19.75 -26.10 10.14
N MET A 370 20.25 -25.45 9.09
CA MET A 370 21.66 -25.43 8.72
C MET A 370 22.57 -24.87 9.83
N ARG A 371 22.16 -23.76 10.47
CA ARG A 371 22.92 -23.15 11.57
C ARG A 371 23.04 -24.11 12.75
N ARG A 372 21.94 -24.78 13.11
CA ARG A 372 21.91 -25.76 14.21
C ARG A 372 22.70 -27.01 13.85
N GLU A 373 22.68 -27.45 12.60
CA GLU A 373 23.50 -28.57 12.10
C GLU A 373 25.00 -28.24 12.16
N ILE A 374 25.39 -27.03 11.74
CA ILE A 374 26.78 -26.54 11.86
C ILE A 374 27.18 -26.45 13.34
N GLN A 375 26.26 -26.04 14.20
CA GLN A 375 26.51 -25.91 15.63
C GLN A 375 26.67 -27.28 16.30
N ARG A 376 25.84 -28.27 15.96
CA ARG A 376 25.99 -29.69 16.35
C ARG A 376 27.32 -30.25 15.85
N ALA A 377 27.67 -30.03 14.59
CA ALA A 377 28.93 -30.50 14.01
C ALA A 377 30.17 -29.85 14.66
N ARG A 378 30.02 -28.61 15.13
CA ARG A 378 31.05 -27.88 15.87
C ARG A 378 31.18 -28.38 17.31
N GLU A 379 30.06 -28.61 17.99
CA GLU A 379 30.00 -29.17 19.35
C GLU A 379 30.52 -30.61 19.40
N ALA A 380 30.13 -31.45 18.43
CA ALA A 380 30.64 -32.81 18.29
C ALA A 380 32.16 -32.88 17.99
N ARG A 381 32.73 -31.80 17.44
CA ARG A 381 34.14 -31.74 17.03
C ARG A 381 35.06 -30.99 18.00
N TRP A 382 34.51 -30.08 18.81
CA TRP A 382 35.28 -29.19 19.69
C TRP A 382 34.63 -28.91 21.07
N GLY A 383 33.50 -29.53 21.41
CA GLY A 383 32.81 -29.29 22.69
C GLY A 383 33.43 -30.05 23.84
N SER A 384 33.91 -29.33 24.86
CA SER A 384 33.99 -29.83 26.24
C SER A 384 32.59 -29.80 26.88
N ASP A 385 32.34 -30.72 27.81
CA ASP A 385 31.09 -31.07 28.52
C ASP A 385 30.29 -29.94 29.24
N ASP A 386 30.30 -28.69 28.78
CA ASP A 386 29.51 -27.61 29.37
C ASP A 386 28.16 -27.42 28.65
N ILE A 387 27.16 -28.04 29.28
CA ILE A 387 25.72 -27.74 29.32
C ILE A 387 25.26 -26.54 28.46
N ALA A 388 24.47 -26.84 27.42
CA ALA A 388 23.70 -25.85 26.67
C ALA A 388 22.79 -25.03 27.61
N SER A 389 22.89 -23.70 27.56
CA SER A 389 22.23 -22.77 28.49
C SER A 389 20.73 -22.57 28.27
N ASP A 390 20.16 -23.22 27.28
CA ASP A 390 18.79 -23.08 26.82
C ASP A 390 18.12 -24.45 26.82
N GLY A 391 17.61 -24.87 27.99
CA GLY A 391 16.98 -26.17 28.25
C GLY A 391 15.69 -26.47 27.47
N GLY A 392 15.67 -26.25 26.17
CA GLY A 392 14.63 -26.72 25.26
C GLY A 392 15.01 -28.09 24.70
N PHE A 393 14.17 -29.10 24.98
CA PHE A 393 14.22 -30.36 24.24
C PHE A 393 13.97 -30.07 22.75
N VAL A 394 15.02 -30.20 21.94
CA VAL A 394 14.92 -30.09 20.48
C VAL A 394 14.36 -31.43 19.98
N ASP A 395 13.08 -31.43 19.62
CA ASP A 395 12.41 -32.62 19.10
C ASP A 395 12.84 -32.85 17.64
N GLU A 396 13.71 -33.85 17.43
CA GLU A 396 14.32 -34.20 16.14
C GLU A 396 13.26 -34.44 15.04
N ARG A 397 12.09 -34.97 15.42
CA ARG A 397 10.94 -35.19 14.52
C ARG A 397 10.32 -33.89 13.99
N LEU A 398 10.36 -32.83 14.79
CA LEU A 398 9.81 -31.53 14.38
C LEU A 398 10.72 -30.85 13.35
N ASP A 399 12.03 -31.05 13.47
CA ASP A 399 13.02 -30.52 12.52
C ASP A 399 12.93 -31.25 11.18
N ASP A 400 12.82 -32.58 11.17
CA ASP A 400 12.61 -33.37 9.94
C ASP A 400 11.29 -33.00 9.24
N TYR A 401 10.19 -32.87 10.00
CA TYR A 401 8.90 -32.42 9.47
C TYR A 401 9.01 -31.03 8.83
N ARG A 402 9.71 -30.08 9.46
CA ARG A 402 9.90 -28.73 8.90
C ARG A 402 10.71 -28.75 7.61
N LEU A 403 11.73 -29.59 7.52
CA LEU A 403 12.59 -29.70 6.35
C LEU A 403 11.85 -30.36 5.18
N GLU A 404 11.10 -31.44 5.44
CA GLU A 404 10.22 -32.06 4.45
C GLU A 404 9.11 -31.11 3.98
N ASN A 405 8.48 -30.38 4.92
CA ASN A 405 7.44 -29.43 4.57
C ASN A 405 8.00 -28.25 3.75
N ALA A 406 9.19 -27.74 4.08
CA ALA A 406 9.88 -26.71 3.31
C ALA A 406 10.21 -27.19 1.89
N VAL A 407 10.65 -28.44 1.72
CA VAL A 407 10.94 -29.03 0.40
C VAL A 407 9.64 -29.25 -0.39
N TYR A 408 8.58 -29.72 0.25
CA TYR A 408 7.26 -29.88 -0.38
C TYR A 408 6.71 -28.53 -0.85
N GLU A 409 6.71 -27.52 0.01
CA GLU A 409 6.28 -26.15 -0.32
C GLU A 409 7.12 -25.60 -1.47
N LEU A 410 8.45 -25.70 -1.42
CA LEU A 410 9.32 -25.24 -2.51
C LEU A 410 9.03 -25.96 -3.83
N ARG A 411 8.78 -27.27 -3.80
CA ARG A 411 8.43 -28.06 -4.99
C ARG A 411 7.09 -27.64 -5.58
N THR A 412 6.09 -27.36 -4.75
CA THR A 412 4.80 -26.83 -5.21
C THR A 412 4.95 -25.42 -5.79
N LEU A 413 5.84 -24.60 -5.21
CA LEU A 413 6.16 -23.26 -5.69
C LEU A 413 6.84 -23.26 -7.07
N ILE A 414 7.71 -24.24 -7.33
CA ILE A 414 8.41 -24.36 -8.62
C ILE A 414 7.56 -25.08 -9.67
N GLY A 415 6.65 -25.96 -9.25
CA GLY A 415 5.88 -26.83 -10.15
C GLY A 415 4.84 -26.13 -11.03
N ASP A 416 4.24 -25.03 -10.56
CA ASP A 416 3.26 -24.25 -11.33
C ASP A 416 3.44 -22.73 -11.11
N PRO A 417 4.40 -22.10 -11.81
CA PRO A 417 4.66 -20.67 -11.65
C PRO A 417 3.49 -19.80 -12.13
N LEU A 418 2.64 -20.31 -13.03
CA LEU A 418 1.50 -19.57 -13.55
C LEU A 418 0.35 -19.49 -12.55
N ASP A 419 0.10 -20.56 -11.78
CA ASP A 419 -0.91 -20.52 -10.71
C ASP A 419 -0.53 -19.51 -9.62
N ILE A 420 0.76 -19.43 -9.29
CA ILE A 420 1.29 -18.48 -8.31
C ILE A 420 1.15 -17.03 -8.80
N MET A 421 1.48 -16.75 -10.07
CA MET A 421 1.28 -15.42 -10.66
C MET A 421 -0.20 -15.04 -10.74
N ARG A 422 -1.11 -16.01 -10.93
CA ARG A 422 -2.57 -15.77 -10.87
C ARG A 422 -3.04 -15.40 -9.46
N ARG A 423 -2.46 -16.01 -8.43
CA ARG A 423 -2.77 -15.70 -7.03
C ARG A 423 -2.19 -14.33 -6.64
N GLN A 424 -0.95 -14.06 -7.04
CA GLN A 424 -0.17 -12.88 -6.65
C GLN A 424 0.43 -12.17 -7.88
N PRO A 425 -0.31 -11.21 -8.49
CA PRO A 425 0.08 -10.57 -9.74
C PRO A 425 1.46 -9.91 -9.71
N TYR A 426 1.84 -9.29 -8.59
CA TYR A 426 3.11 -8.58 -8.44
C TYR A 426 4.34 -9.48 -8.61
N LEU A 427 4.22 -10.79 -8.41
CA LEU A 427 5.32 -11.74 -8.63
C LEU A 427 5.69 -11.90 -10.10
N SER A 428 4.78 -11.60 -11.01
CA SER A 428 5.15 -11.53 -12.44
C SER A 428 6.27 -10.51 -12.67
N ALA A 429 6.33 -9.42 -11.89
CA ALA A 429 7.42 -8.44 -11.94
C ALA A 429 8.79 -9.06 -11.64
N VAL A 430 8.87 -10.04 -10.74
CA VAL A 430 10.14 -10.69 -10.37
C VAL A 430 10.75 -11.43 -11.56
N ALA A 431 9.92 -12.02 -12.42
CA ALA A 431 10.36 -12.67 -13.64
C ALA A 431 10.57 -11.68 -14.80
N THR A 432 9.69 -10.69 -14.93
CA THR A 432 9.69 -9.77 -16.07
C THR A 432 10.72 -8.63 -15.94
N VAL A 433 11.10 -8.21 -14.74
CA VAL A 433 12.12 -7.15 -14.55
C VAL A 433 13.50 -7.60 -15.01
N PRO A 434 14.01 -8.79 -14.64
CA PRO A 434 15.24 -9.33 -15.23
C PRO A 434 15.13 -9.48 -16.75
N LEU A 435 13.98 -9.95 -17.26
CA LEU A 435 13.74 -10.06 -18.70
C LEU A 435 13.78 -8.69 -19.41
N ALA A 436 13.25 -7.65 -18.78
CA ALA A 436 13.29 -6.28 -19.28
C ALA A 436 14.70 -5.68 -19.24
N LEU A 437 15.52 -6.02 -18.24
CA LEU A 437 16.94 -5.65 -18.23
C LEU A 437 17.72 -6.40 -19.31
N LEU A 438 17.43 -7.70 -19.50
CA LEU A 438 18.03 -8.50 -20.56
C LEU A 438 17.65 -7.97 -21.95
N SER A 439 16.43 -7.47 -22.16
CA SER A 439 16.06 -6.87 -23.43
C SER A 439 16.84 -5.59 -23.72
N VAL A 440 17.09 -4.74 -22.73
CA VAL A 440 17.97 -3.56 -22.86
C VAL A 440 19.39 -3.96 -23.24
N VAL A 441 19.95 -4.98 -22.58
CA VAL A 441 21.29 -5.51 -22.89
C VAL A 441 21.32 -6.12 -24.30
N ALA A 442 20.29 -6.85 -24.69
CA ALA A 442 20.18 -7.46 -26.02
C ALA A 442 20.09 -6.40 -27.13
N VAL A 443 19.31 -5.33 -26.92
CA VAL A 443 19.23 -4.19 -27.86
C VAL A 443 20.58 -3.55 -28.07
N TYR A 444 21.33 -3.34 -26.99
CA TYR A 444 22.69 -2.82 -27.04
C TYR A 444 23.64 -3.77 -27.79
N ALA A 445 23.62 -5.06 -27.43
CA ALA A 445 24.51 -6.08 -28.00
C ALA A 445 24.25 -6.33 -29.50
N LEU A 446 22.99 -6.26 -29.93
CA LEU A 446 22.57 -6.44 -31.32
C LEU A 446 22.74 -5.16 -32.17
N GLY A 447 23.11 -4.03 -31.55
CA GLY A 447 23.30 -2.76 -32.25
C GLY A 447 22.00 -2.16 -32.81
N LEU A 448 20.84 -2.56 -32.29
CA LEU A 448 19.52 -2.09 -32.77
C LEU A 448 19.28 -0.61 -32.45
N ALA A 449 19.88 -0.11 -31.37
CA ALA A 449 19.90 1.30 -30.99
C ALA A 449 21.13 1.57 -30.10
N THR A 450 21.69 2.78 -30.14
CA THR A 450 22.82 3.18 -29.28
C THR A 450 22.33 4.03 -28.10
N PRO A 451 22.76 3.75 -26.85
CA PRO A 451 22.29 4.46 -25.66
C PRO A 451 23.10 5.75 -25.44
N THR A 452 23.27 6.56 -26.48
CA THR A 452 23.96 7.85 -26.41
C THR A 452 22.96 8.99 -26.57
N LEU A 453 23.24 10.12 -25.91
CA LEU A 453 22.40 11.32 -26.03
C LEU A 453 22.27 11.75 -27.50
N ASP A 454 23.37 11.69 -28.26
CA ASP A 454 23.36 12.03 -29.68
C ASP A 454 22.45 11.11 -30.50
N ALA A 455 22.36 9.82 -30.16
CA ALA A 455 21.46 8.88 -30.82
C ALA A 455 19.99 9.08 -30.43
N MET A 456 19.73 9.52 -29.19
CA MET A 456 18.38 9.94 -28.78
C MET A 456 17.94 11.23 -29.48
N LEU A 457 18.85 12.17 -29.71
CA LEU A 457 18.55 13.40 -30.45
C LEU A 457 18.37 13.15 -31.95
N ALA A 458 19.15 12.22 -32.53
CA ALA A 458 19.07 11.90 -33.96
C ALA A 458 17.82 11.08 -34.34
N ASN A 459 17.43 10.12 -33.50
CA ASN A 459 16.23 9.30 -33.72
C ASN A 459 15.49 9.06 -32.39
N PRO A 460 14.74 10.06 -31.88
CA PRO A 460 14.09 9.98 -30.57
C PRO A 460 13.09 8.84 -30.48
N TYR A 461 12.34 8.59 -31.56
CA TYR A 461 11.34 7.54 -31.61
C TYR A 461 11.96 6.15 -31.43
N ASN A 462 12.88 5.74 -32.31
CA ASN A 462 13.46 4.40 -32.30
C ASN A 462 14.22 4.13 -30.99
N THR A 463 15.08 5.05 -30.56
CA THR A 463 15.92 4.87 -29.37
C THR A 463 15.07 4.72 -28.11
N THR A 464 14.03 5.56 -27.94
CA THR A 464 13.16 5.48 -26.76
C THR A 464 12.25 4.25 -26.78
N VAL A 465 11.76 3.84 -27.95
CA VAL A 465 10.91 2.64 -28.07
C VAL A 465 11.66 1.40 -27.58
N TRP A 466 12.89 1.21 -28.03
CA TRP A 466 13.70 0.06 -27.62
C TRP A 466 14.18 0.12 -26.17
N TYR A 467 14.63 1.29 -25.70
CA TYR A 467 15.24 1.41 -24.37
C TYR A 467 14.27 1.70 -23.23
N VAL A 468 13.08 2.24 -23.50
CA VAL A 468 12.12 2.67 -22.47
C VAL A 468 10.79 1.93 -22.61
N VAL A 469 10.16 2.03 -23.78
CA VAL A 469 8.80 1.51 -23.97
C VAL A 469 8.76 -0.01 -23.93
N LEU A 470 9.68 -0.69 -24.61
CA LEU A 470 9.69 -2.14 -24.68
C LEU A 470 9.98 -2.79 -23.29
N PRO A 471 10.99 -2.36 -22.52
CA PRO A 471 11.18 -2.81 -21.14
C PRO A 471 9.96 -2.51 -20.25
N PHE A 472 9.37 -1.33 -20.38
CA PHE A 472 8.14 -0.99 -19.67
C PHE A 472 7.00 -1.95 -20.01
N ALA A 473 6.75 -2.23 -21.30
CA ALA A 473 5.70 -3.14 -21.75
C ALA A 473 5.92 -4.59 -21.29
N ILE A 474 7.17 -5.08 -21.30
CA ILE A 474 7.53 -6.43 -20.82
C ILE A 474 7.13 -6.62 -19.35
N VAL A 475 7.27 -5.59 -18.52
CA VAL A 475 6.88 -5.63 -17.11
C VAL A 475 5.38 -5.36 -16.95
N ALA A 476 4.87 -4.32 -17.59
CA ALA A 476 3.52 -3.82 -17.40
C ALA A 476 2.44 -4.76 -17.93
N VAL A 477 2.66 -5.42 -19.07
CA VAL A 477 1.61 -6.25 -19.70
C VAL A 477 1.26 -7.49 -18.87
N PRO A 478 2.21 -8.36 -18.45
CA PRO A 478 1.88 -9.52 -17.64
C PRO A 478 1.26 -9.12 -16.29
N LEU A 479 1.80 -8.09 -15.64
CA LEU A 479 1.24 -7.54 -14.40
C LEU A 479 -0.23 -7.14 -14.56
N THR A 480 -0.53 -6.39 -15.62
CA THR A 480 -1.90 -5.94 -15.90
C THR A 480 -2.83 -7.11 -16.16
N VAL A 481 -2.39 -8.12 -16.92
CA VAL A 481 -3.21 -9.28 -17.28
C VAL A 481 -3.55 -10.12 -16.04
N PHE A 482 -2.56 -10.48 -15.21
CA PHE A 482 -2.81 -11.28 -14.01
C PHE A 482 -3.67 -10.53 -12.99
N HIS A 483 -3.41 -9.23 -12.81
CA HIS A 483 -4.22 -8.38 -11.93
C HIS A 483 -5.68 -8.31 -12.37
N GLU A 484 -5.93 -8.03 -13.64
CA GLU A 484 -7.29 -7.90 -14.18
C GLU A 484 -8.05 -9.25 -14.16
N LEU A 485 -7.38 -10.38 -14.38
CA LEU A 485 -8.01 -11.71 -14.28
C LEU A 485 -8.47 -12.02 -12.85
N ARG A 486 -7.64 -11.73 -11.84
CA ARG A 486 -8.01 -11.90 -10.42
C ARG A 486 -9.22 -11.04 -10.08
N THR A 487 -9.15 -9.75 -10.38
CA THR A 487 -10.21 -8.79 -10.07
C THR A 487 -11.53 -9.13 -10.77
N ARG A 488 -11.51 -9.66 -12.00
CA ARG A 488 -12.74 -10.08 -12.70
C ARG A 488 -13.44 -11.25 -12.02
N ARG A 489 -12.68 -12.21 -11.48
CA ARG A 489 -13.22 -13.36 -10.76
C ARG A 489 -13.96 -12.92 -9.49
N GLU A 490 -13.30 -12.10 -8.67
CA GLU A 490 -13.85 -11.55 -7.42
C GLU A 490 -15.16 -10.78 -7.70
N ARG A 491 -15.15 -9.85 -8.66
CA ARG A 491 -16.32 -9.06 -9.07
C ARG A 491 -17.50 -9.91 -9.55
N THR A 492 -17.24 -11.08 -10.12
CA THR A 492 -18.30 -11.96 -10.62
C THR A 492 -19.01 -12.68 -9.46
N LEU A 493 -18.27 -13.05 -8.42
CA LEU A 493 -18.82 -13.64 -7.20
C LEU A 493 -19.68 -12.62 -6.44
N GLU A 494 -19.16 -11.41 -6.22
CA GLU A 494 -19.86 -10.32 -5.51
C GLU A 494 -21.19 -9.94 -6.17
N ARG A 495 -21.24 -9.83 -7.51
CA ARG A 495 -22.46 -9.40 -8.21
C ARG A 495 -23.60 -10.41 -8.17
N ARG A 496 -23.32 -11.71 -8.12
CA ARG A 496 -24.34 -12.79 -8.18
C ARG A 496 -24.82 -13.24 -6.80
N PHE A 497 -24.07 -12.93 -5.75
CA PHE A 497 -24.35 -13.40 -4.41
C PHE A 497 -25.63 -12.82 -3.77
N PRO A 498 -25.96 -11.51 -3.90
CA PRO A 498 -27.17 -10.95 -3.28
C PRO A 498 -28.45 -11.62 -3.79
N ASP A 499 -28.52 -11.91 -5.09
CA ASP A 499 -29.64 -12.63 -5.69
C ASP A 499 -29.76 -14.05 -5.14
N THR A 500 -28.62 -14.71 -4.89
CA THR A 500 -28.56 -16.04 -4.28
C THR A 500 -29.09 -16.02 -2.85
N LEU A 501 -28.69 -15.03 -2.04
CA LEU A 501 -29.20 -14.84 -0.67
C LEU A 501 -30.70 -14.54 -0.64
N ASN A 502 -31.19 -13.72 -1.58
CA ASN A 502 -32.62 -13.42 -1.69
C ASN A 502 -33.43 -14.70 -1.96
N LEU A 503 -32.95 -15.58 -2.84
CA LEU A 503 -33.59 -16.87 -3.10
C LEU A 503 -33.60 -17.75 -1.85
N LEU A 504 -32.52 -17.77 -1.06
CA LEU A 504 -32.46 -18.52 0.21
C LEU A 504 -33.43 -17.94 1.25
N SER A 505 -33.47 -16.61 1.38
CA SER A 505 -34.39 -15.90 2.29
C SER A 505 -35.86 -16.15 1.93
N SER A 506 -36.22 -16.00 0.65
CA SER A 506 -37.57 -16.29 0.17
C SER A 506 -37.97 -17.75 0.34
N ALA A 507 -37.05 -18.70 0.10
CA ALA A 507 -37.32 -20.12 0.34
C ALA A 507 -37.54 -20.42 1.84
N ASN A 508 -36.75 -19.81 2.71
CA ASN A 508 -36.92 -19.95 4.16
C ASN A 508 -38.24 -19.32 4.65
N GLN A 509 -38.65 -18.17 4.10
CA GLN A 509 -39.97 -17.57 4.37
C GLN A 509 -41.14 -18.49 3.97
N MET A 510 -40.93 -19.37 2.98
CA MET A 510 -41.89 -20.39 2.57
C MET A 510 -41.85 -21.65 3.45
N GLY A 511 -41.04 -21.66 4.52
CA GLY A 511 -40.89 -22.79 5.44
C GLY A 511 -39.94 -23.89 4.97
N ILE A 512 -39.18 -23.68 3.89
CA ILE A 512 -38.18 -24.63 3.40
C ILE A 512 -36.94 -24.54 4.31
N SER A 513 -36.44 -25.68 4.79
CA SER A 513 -35.25 -25.72 5.64
C SER A 513 -34.02 -25.12 4.93
N LEU A 514 -33.09 -24.52 5.68
CA LEU A 514 -31.87 -23.91 5.15
C LEU A 514 -31.06 -24.90 4.27
N VAL A 515 -30.98 -26.17 4.68
CA VAL A 515 -30.25 -27.21 3.94
C VAL A 515 -30.92 -27.53 2.60
N GLU A 516 -32.25 -27.57 2.59
CA GLU A 516 -33.04 -27.87 1.40
C GLU A 516 -33.10 -26.68 0.42
N SER A 517 -33.17 -25.45 0.94
CA SER A 517 -33.07 -24.24 0.12
C SER A 517 -31.68 -24.10 -0.51
N LEU A 518 -30.60 -24.40 0.22
CA LEU A 518 -29.24 -24.50 -0.35
C LEU A 518 -29.13 -25.56 -1.44
N ALA A 519 -29.75 -26.73 -1.24
CA ALA A 519 -29.78 -27.79 -2.24
C ALA A 519 -30.52 -27.35 -3.51
N LEU A 520 -31.63 -26.63 -3.38
CA LEU A 520 -32.40 -26.08 -4.49
C LEU A 520 -31.57 -25.04 -5.26
N VAL A 521 -31.04 -24.03 -4.56
CA VAL A 521 -30.26 -22.93 -5.17
C VAL A 521 -28.99 -23.44 -5.86
N SER A 522 -28.34 -24.50 -5.33
CA SER A 522 -27.17 -25.13 -5.96
C SER A 522 -27.44 -25.70 -7.37
N ARG A 523 -28.70 -26.03 -7.68
CA ARG A 523 -29.10 -26.58 -8.99
C ARG A 523 -29.33 -25.50 -10.04
N TRP A 524 -29.80 -24.32 -9.62
CA TRP A 524 -30.13 -23.20 -10.51
C TRP A 524 -28.98 -22.19 -10.68
N SER A 525 -27.97 -22.25 -9.80
CA SER A 525 -26.76 -21.43 -9.91
C SER A 525 -25.83 -21.90 -11.02
N THR A 526 -25.17 -20.96 -11.70
CA THR A 526 -24.17 -21.22 -12.75
C THR A 526 -22.86 -20.46 -12.51
N GLY A 527 -21.75 -20.99 -13.01
CA GLY A 527 -20.41 -20.41 -12.86
C GLY A 527 -19.74 -20.73 -11.52
N ALA A 528 -18.72 -19.96 -11.15
CA ALA A 528 -17.86 -20.24 -9.99
C ALA A 528 -18.59 -20.38 -8.65
N LEU A 529 -19.66 -19.60 -8.42
CA LEU A 529 -20.47 -19.71 -7.20
C LEU A 529 -21.22 -21.04 -7.12
N ALA A 530 -21.62 -21.60 -8.26
CA ALA A 530 -22.33 -22.87 -8.32
C ALA A 530 -21.44 -24.04 -7.90
N ASP A 531 -20.17 -24.01 -8.27
CA ASP A 531 -19.20 -25.04 -7.90
C ASP A 531 -18.99 -25.06 -6.38
N GLU A 532 -18.85 -23.88 -5.77
CA GLU A 532 -18.72 -23.74 -4.32
C GLU A 532 -20.00 -24.14 -3.57
N LEU A 533 -21.20 -23.78 -4.07
CA LEU A 533 -22.48 -24.21 -3.49
C LEU A 533 -22.70 -25.73 -3.61
N ARG A 534 -22.22 -26.36 -4.69
CA ARG A 534 -22.25 -27.83 -4.83
C ARG A 534 -21.29 -28.49 -3.85
N ALA A 535 -20.11 -27.92 -3.64
CA ALA A 535 -19.17 -28.38 -2.63
C ALA A 535 -19.78 -28.31 -1.22
N LEU A 536 -20.38 -27.16 -0.84
CA LEU A 536 -21.09 -27.01 0.43
C LEU A 536 -22.19 -28.07 0.60
N ARG A 537 -23.04 -28.27 -0.41
CA ARG A 537 -24.10 -29.28 -0.35
C ARG A 537 -23.52 -30.68 -0.13
N ASN A 538 -22.41 -31.00 -0.79
CA ASN A 538 -21.75 -32.29 -0.60
C ASN A 538 -21.21 -32.40 0.84
N ASP A 539 -20.54 -31.37 1.37
CA ASP A 539 -20.02 -31.35 2.74
C ASP A 539 -21.11 -31.61 3.78
N ILE A 540 -22.26 -30.94 3.64
CA ILE A 540 -23.42 -31.16 4.53
C ILE A 540 -23.90 -32.61 4.43
N ARG A 541 -23.98 -33.16 3.21
CA ARG A 541 -24.46 -34.53 2.97
C ARG A 541 -23.51 -35.59 3.52
N TRP A 542 -22.20 -35.32 3.55
CA TRP A 542 -21.19 -36.25 4.05
C TRP A 542 -21.00 -36.16 5.57
N ASN A 543 -20.87 -34.96 6.13
CA ASN A 543 -20.54 -34.77 7.55
C ASN A 543 -21.76 -34.62 8.48
N HIS A 544 -22.97 -34.40 7.95
CA HIS A 544 -24.18 -34.15 8.73
C HIS A 544 -24.10 -32.98 9.72
N ASP A 545 -23.12 -32.07 9.54
CA ASP A 545 -22.96 -30.85 10.32
C ASP A 545 -23.06 -29.64 9.38
N ALA A 546 -24.25 -29.04 9.35
CA ALA A 546 -24.51 -27.86 8.53
C ALA A 546 -23.71 -26.64 9.00
N HIS A 547 -23.44 -26.53 10.31
CA HIS A 547 -22.72 -25.40 10.87
C HIS A 547 -21.24 -25.45 10.46
N ALA A 548 -20.56 -26.59 10.69
CA ALA A 548 -19.17 -26.75 10.27
C ALA A 548 -19.01 -26.64 8.75
N ALA A 549 -19.95 -27.18 7.97
CA ALA A 549 -19.94 -27.08 6.52
C ALA A 549 -20.10 -25.61 6.02
N LEU A 550 -20.99 -24.83 6.64
CA LEU A 550 -21.15 -23.40 6.33
C LEU A 550 -19.92 -22.59 6.73
N MET A 551 -19.30 -22.88 7.88
CA MET A 551 -18.05 -22.23 8.31
C MET A 551 -16.88 -22.56 7.37
N ALA A 552 -16.79 -23.81 6.91
CA ALA A 552 -15.80 -24.21 5.91
C ALA A 552 -16.08 -23.52 4.56
N PHE A 553 -17.33 -23.43 4.13
CA PHE A 553 -17.73 -22.72 2.91
C PHE A 553 -17.43 -21.22 2.99
N ALA A 554 -17.74 -20.55 4.11
CA ALA A 554 -17.36 -19.16 4.35
C ALA A 554 -15.85 -18.95 4.18
N THR A 555 -15.05 -19.89 4.69
CA THR A 555 -13.59 -19.83 4.59
C THR A 555 -13.08 -20.10 3.15
N ARG A 556 -13.78 -20.91 2.35
CA ARG A 556 -13.42 -21.19 0.95
C ARG A 556 -13.78 -20.08 -0.03
N LEU A 557 -14.86 -19.33 0.23
CA LEU A 557 -15.34 -18.28 -0.67
C LEU A 557 -14.28 -17.20 -0.96
N ASN A 558 -13.34 -16.96 -0.03
CA ASN A 558 -12.27 -15.95 -0.15
C ASN A 558 -12.78 -14.55 -0.54
N VAL A 559 -14.04 -14.24 -0.23
CA VAL A 559 -14.61 -12.90 -0.42
C VAL A 559 -15.17 -12.47 0.93
N PRO A 560 -14.48 -11.60 1.68
CA PRO A 560 -14.81 -11.26 3.08
C PRO A 560 -16.27 -10.84 3.30
N GLN A 561 -16.85 -10.16 2.33
CA GLN A 561 -18.26 -9.73 2.40
C GLN A 561 -19.22 -10.92 2.35
N LEU A 562 -18.94 -11.92 1.52
CA LEU A 562 -19.78 -13.11 1.39
C LEU A 562 -19.58 -14.04 2.59
N SER A 563 -18.34 -14.18 3.04
CA SER A 563 -17.98 -14.99 4.21
C SER A 563 -18.70 -14.50 5.47
N ARG A 564 -18.76 -13.18 5.71
CA ARG A 564 -19.53 -12.58 6.83
C ARG A 564 -20.99 -13.01 6.85
N VAL A 565 -21.66 -12.94 5.69
CA VAL A 565 -23.07 -13.34 5.58
C VAL A 565 -23.22 -14.84 5.86
N ILE A 566 -22.38 -15.70 5.28
CA ILE A 566 -22.44 -17.14 5.52
C ILE A 566 -22.18 -17.47 6.99
N ARG A 567 -21.25 -16.79 7.66
CA ARG A 567 -21.00 -16.96 9.11
C ARG A 567 -22.20 -16.51 9.94
N LEU A 568 -22.83 -15.39 9.59
CA LEU A 568 -24.06 -14.94 10.24
C LEU A 568 -25.19 -15.98 10.11
N ILE A 569 -25.33 -16.58 8.94
CA ILE A 569 -26.28 -17.68 8.72
C ILE A 569 -25.90 -18.91 9.57
N ALA A 570 -24.63 -19.27 9.61
CA ALA A 570 -24.14 -20.43 10.37
C ALA A 570 -24.33 -20.26 11.89
N SER A 571 -24.02 -19.08 12.43
CA SER A 571 -24.11 -18.75 13.85
C SER A 571 -25.56 -18.51 14.28
N GLY A 572 -26.33 -17.76 13.49
CA GLY A 572 -27.73 -17.46 13.78
C GLY A 572 -28.67 -18.67 13.65
N GLY A 573 -28.32 -19.66 12.82
CA GLY A 573 -29.10 -20.90 12.69
C GLY A 573 -29.13 -21.80 13.94
N ARG A 574 -28.28 -21.54 14.95
CA ARG A 574 -28.26 -22.29 16.21
C ARG A 574 -29.36 -21.87 17.19
N THR A 575 -29.86 -20.65 17.05
CA THR A 575 -30.78 -20.01 17.99
C THR A 575 -32.15 -19.93 17.33
N SER A 576 -33.16 -20.59 17.91
CA SER A 576 -34.44 -20.90 17.26
C SER A 576 -35.38 -19.70 17.01
N GLY A 577 -34.96 -18.47 17.34
CA GLY A 577 -35.78 -17.27 17.25
C GLY A 577 -35.48 -16.46 15.99
N ASP A 578 -36.27 -16.66 14.93
CA ASP A 578 -36.35 -15.74 13.79
C ASP A 578 -35.13 -15.64 12.83
N LEU A 579 -34.73 -16.78 12.27
CA LEU A 579 -33.79 -16.86 11.14
C LEU A 579 -34.20 -15.97 9.94
N SER A 580 -35.50 -15.70 9.78
CA SER A 580 -36.02 -14.81 8.73
C SER A 580 -35.55 -13.37 8.92
N ARG A 581 -35.62 -12.84 10.16
CA ARG A 581 -35.09 -11.51 10.48
C ARG A 581 -33.58 -11.44 10.29
N VAL A 582 -32.82 -12.42 10.76
CA VAL A 582 -31.35 -12.50 10.57
C VAL A 582 -30.97 -12.48 9.08
N LEU A 583 -31.64 -13.30 8.27
CA LEU A 583 -31.43 -13.32 6.81
C LEU A 583 -31.83 -12.01 6.15
N SER A 584 -32.91 -11.36 6.61
CA SER A 584 -33.37 -10.06 6.08
C SER A 584 -32.38 -8.93 6.35
N VAL A 585 -31.81 -8.89 7.57
CA VAL A 585 -30.78 -7.91 7.96
C VAL A 585 -29.51 -8.13 7.13
N ALA A 586 -29.08 -9.38 6.97
CA ALA A 586 -27.92 -9.73 6.13
C ALA A 586 -28.12 -9.38 4.65
N ALA A 587 -29.32 -9.62 4.13
CA ALA A 587 -29.69 -9.29 2.75
C ALA A 587 -29.76 -7.78 2.52
N GLU A 588 -30.29 -7.01 3.47
CA GLU A 588 -30.37 -5.54 3.39
C GLU A 588 -28.97 -4.90 3.48
N ASP A 589 -28.10 -5.36 4.39
CA ASP A 589 -26.68 -4.92 4.46
C ASP A 589 -25.98 -5.18 3.12
N THR A 590 -26.12 -6.40 2.58
CA THR A 590 -25.53 -6.78 1.28
C THR A 590 -26.07 -5.90 0.14
N ARG A 591 -27.37 -5.59 0.15
CA ARG A 591 -28.02 -4.78 -0.89
C ARG A 591 -27.57 -3.32 -0.83
N ASN A 592 -27.49 -2.75 0.37
CA ASN A 592 -27.05 -1.36 0.55
C ASN A 592 -25.59 -1.19 0.15
N ARG A 593 -24.73 -2.16 0.47
CA ARG A 593 -23.36 -2.21 -0.06
C ARG A 593 -23.30 -2.26 -1.57
N TYR A 594 -24.09 -3.13 -2.22
CA TYR A 594 -24.11 -3.19 -3.68
C TYR A 594 -24.55 -1.86 -4.31
N LYS A 595 -25.53 -1.17 -3.70
CA LYS A 595 -25.94 0.17 -4.14
C LYS A 595 -24.79 1.19 -3.98
N LEU A 596 -24.12 1.20 -2.83
CA LEU A 596 -22.99 2.09 -2.55
C LEU A 596 -21.84 1.86 -3.53
N GLU A 597 -21.46 0.60 -3.77
CA GLU A 597 -20.38 0.26 -4.70
C GLU A 597 -20.72 0.63 -6.14
N LYS A 598 -21.98 0.45 -6.55
CA LYS A 598 -22.49 0.88 -7.85
C LYS A 598 -22.46 2.41 -8.00
N SER A 599 -22.83 3.15 -6.94
CA SER A 599 -22.75 4.61 -6.91
C SER A 599 -21.30 5.07 -7.06
N ARG A 600 -20.40 4.50 -6.23
CA ARG A 600 -18.96 4.76 -6.27
C ARG A 600 -18.38 4.52 -7.66
N ARG A 601 -18.66 3.37 -8.28
CA ARG A 601 -18.16 3.04 -9.63
C ARG A 601 -18.66 4.03 -10.69
N ARG A 602 -19.87 4.55 -10.57
CA ARG A 602 -20.40 5.57 -11.51
C ARG A 602 -19.71 6.91 -11.32
N ALA A 603 -19.56 7.38 -10.08
CA ALA A 603 -18.85 8.61 -9.76
C ALA A 603 -17.37 8.53 -10.16
N MET A 604 -16.70 7.42 -9.84
CA MET A 604 -15.31 7.18 -10.27
C MET A 604 -15.17 7.11 -11.79
N GLY A 605 -16.17 6.58 -12.49
CA GLY A 605 -16.21 6.55 -13.95
C GLY A 605 -16.09 7.93 -14.59
N SER A 606 -16.79 8.94 -14.05
CA SER A 606 -16.66 10.33 -14.55
C SER A 606 -15.29 10.93 -14.27
N TYR A 607 -14.66 10.62 -13.13
CA TYR A 607 -13.34 11.16 -12.80
C TYR A 607 -12.22 10.56 -13.65
N ILE A 608 -12.29 9.26 -13.95
CA ILE A 608 -11.40 8.62 -14.92
C ILE A 608 -11.53 9.30 -16.29
N ALA A 609 -12.77 9.59 -16.72
CA ALA A 609 -13.00 10.25 -18.00
C ALA A 609 -12.35 11.64 -18.04
N ILE A 610 -12.46 12.43 -16.96
CA ILE A 610 -11.80 13.74 -16.86
C ILE A 610 -10.27 13.63 -17.00
N VAL A 611 -9.64 12.69 -16.28
CA VAL A 611 -8.18 12.46 -16.37
C VAL A 611 -7.76 12.05 -17.78
N VAL A 612 -8.50 11.13 -18.41
CA VAL A 612 -8.22 10.65 -19.77
C VAL A 612 -8.43 11.76 -20.81
N ILE A 613 -9.49 12.55 -20.70
CA ILE A 613 -9.73 13.72 -21.56
C ILE A 613 -8.63 14.75 -21.38
N GLY A 614 -8.22 15.02 -20.13
CA GLY A 614 -7.09 15.91 -19.84
C GLY A 614 -5.80 15.45 -20.53
N TYR A 615 -5.51 14.15 -20.51
CA TYR A 615 -4.39 13.59 -21.27
C TYR A 615 -4.56 13.76 -22.79
N PHE A 616 -5.75 13.53 -23.34
CA PHE A 616 -5.99 13.76 -24.78
C PHE A 616 -5.77 15.22 -25.17
N VAL A 617 -6.24 16.17 -24.35
CA VAL A 617 -5.99 17.61 -24.55
C VAL A 617 -4.50 17.91 -24.49
N TYR A 618 -3.79 17.35 -23.50
CA TYR A 618 -2.33 17.47 -23.40
C TYR A 618 -1.61 16.98 -24.65
N LEU A 619 -1.91 15.75 -25.06
CA LEU A 619 -1.33 15.12 -26.24
C LEU A 619 -1.62 15.93 -27.49
N PHE A 620 -2.88 16.36 -27.68
CA PHE A 620 -3.28 17.19 -28.81
C PHE A 620 -2.52 18.51 -28.84
N VAL A 621 -2.44 19.24 -27.73
CA VAL A 621 -1.72 20.52 -27.66
C VAL A 621 -0.24 20.32 -27.94
N ILE A 622 0.41 19.29 -27.38
CA ILE A 622 1.84 19.05 -27.64
C ILE A 622 2.10 18.70 -29.10
N LEU A 623 1.28 17.85 -29.72
CA LEU A 623 1.42 17.52 -31.14
C LEU A 623 1.17 18.77 -32.01
N MET A 624 0.16 19.57 -31.66
CA MET A 624 -0.12 20.84 -32.33
C MET A 624 1.05 21.81 -32.19
N LEU A 625 1.68 21.91 -31.02
CA LEU A 625 2.85 22.74 -30.78
C LEU A 625 4.04 22.28 -31.62
N GLY A 626 4.31 20.98 -31.66
CA GLY A 626 5.35 20.39 -32.50
C GLY A 626 5.12 20.69 -33.99
N ALA A 627 3.95 20.36 -34.52
CA ALA A 627 3.65 20.52 -35.93
C ALA A 627 3.53 21.99 -36.36
N SER A 628 2.90 22.85 -35.55
CA SER A 628 2.59 24.24 -35.94
C SER A 628 3.72 25.22 -35.65
N TYR A 629 4.59 24.94 -34.67
CA TYR A 629 5.69 25.85 -34.32
C TYR A 629 7.06 25.28 -34.69
N LEU A 630 7.39 24.02 -34.32
CA LEU A 630 8.71 23.46 -34.61
C LEU A 630 8.92 23.19 -36.11
N GLY A 631 7.91 22.68 -36.81
CA GLY A 631 7.96 22.40 -38.24
C GLY A 631 8.34 23.62 -39.09
N PRO A 632 7.57 24.72 -39.05
CA PRO A 632 7.89 25.94 -39.80
C PRO A 632 9.23 26.57 -39.41
N LEU A 633 9.63 26.49 -38.14
CA LEU A 633 10.93 26.98 -37.68
C LEU A 633 12.09 26.15 -38.25
N ALA A 634 11.92 24.83 -38.39
CA ALA A 634 12.92 23.98 -39.04
C ALA A 634 13.15 24.41 -40.49
N GLU A 635 12.09 24.74 -41.23
CA GLU A 635 12.18 25.21 -42.61
C GLU A 635 12.82 26.60 -42.71
N MET A 636 12.49 27.52 -41.78
CA MET A 636 13.08 28.87 -41.72
C MET A 636 14.55 28.88 -41.24
N SER A 637 14.98 27.86 -40.50
CA SER A 637 16.36 27.73 -40.01
C SER A 637 17.37 27.32 -41.08
N VAL A 638 16.90 26.96 -42.29
CA VAL A 638 17.76 26.74 -43.46
C VAL A 638 18.40 28.08 -43.84
N PRO A 639 19.73 28.19 -43.90
CA PRO A 639 20.40 29.45 -44.18
C PRO A 639 20.03 29.93 -45.59
N THR A 640 19.17 30.94 -45.68
CA THR A 640 18.99 31.69 -46.91
C THR A 640 20.27 32.49 -47.13
N THR A 641 21.13 31.97 -48.02
CA THR A 641 22.31 32.69 -48.44
C THR A 641 21.83 33.92 -49.22
N ALA A 642 21.95 35.11 -48.64
CA ALA A 642 21.75 36.33 -49.41
C ALA A 642 22.75 36.35 -50.58
N SER A 643 22.33 36.85 -51.75
CA SER A 643 23.14 36.91 -52.98
C SER A 643 24.50 37.63 -52.84
N ASN A 644 24.75 38.28 -51.68
CA ASN A 644 25.95 39.03 -51.37
C ASN A 644 26.84 38.39 -50.28
N GLY A 645 26.61 37.12 -49.90
CA GLY A 645 27.49 36.41 -48.96
C GLY A 645 27.48 36.93 -47.51
N GLN A 646 26.60 37.87 -47.17
CA GLN A 646 26.37 38.32 -45.79
C GLN A 646 25.22 37.52 -45.17
N SER A 647 25.52 36.82 -44.08
CA SER A 647 24.55 36.18 -43.20
C SER A 647 23.70 37.24 -42.50
N LEU A 648 22.37 37.14 -42.61
CA LEU A 648 21.44 38.03 -41.90
C LEU A 648 21.58 37.86 -40.37
N PRO A 649 21.42 38.92 -39.55
CA PRO A 649 21.69 38.89 -38.11
C PRO A 649 20.60 38.27 -37.22
N ILE A 650 19.61 37.54 -37.77
CA ILE A 650 18.63 36.86 -36.92
C ILE A 650 19.13 35.44 -36.66
N GLY A 651 19.87 35.27 -35.57
CA GLY A 651 20.39 33.98 -35.10
C GLY A 651 19.28 33.07 -34.59
N ILE A 652 18.49 32.49 -35.51
CA ILE A 652 17.55 31.37 -35.23
C ILE A 652 18.31 30.02 -35.29
N SER A 653 19.54 30.01 -35.79
CA SER A 653 20.39 28.82 -35.92
C SER A 653 20.87 28.21 -34.60
N SER A 654 20.61 28.85 -33.45
CA SER A 654 21.02 28.35 -32.13
C SER A 654 19.92 27.63 -31.36
N VAL A 655 18.68 27.56 -31.86
CA VAL A 655 17.59 26.83 -31.19
C VAL A 655 17.68 25.35 -31.57
N PRO A 656 18.02 24.42 -30.65
CA PRO A 656 18.17 23.01 -30.98
C PRO A 656 16.80 22.33 -31.05
N LEU A 657 16.14 22.45 -32.21
CA LEU A 657 14.81 21.91 -32.49
C LEU A 657 14.69 20.40 -32.17
N ALA A 658 15.75 19.62 -32.40
CA ALA A 658 15.80 18.20 -32.06
C ALA A 658 15.55 17.94 -30.56
N ASN A 659 16.07 18.80 -29.67
CA ASN A 659 15.87 18.67 -28.23
C ASN A 659 14.40 18.85 -27.86
N PHE A 660 13.68 19.75 -28.52
CA PHE A 660 12.26 20.00 -28.27
C PHE A 660 11.39 18.81 -28.68
N HIS A 661 11.65 18.22 -29.86
CA HIS A 661 10.95 17.01 -30.29
C HIS A 661 11.11 15.85 -29.29
N VAL A 662 12.34 15.66 -28.80
CA VAL A 662 12.65 14.64 -27.78
C VAL A 662 11.88 14.92 -26.48
N VAL A 663 11.94 16.16 -25.97
CA VAL A 663 11.25 16.55 -24.74
C VAL A 663 9.74 16.36 -24.85
N PHE A 664 9.13 16.79 -25.96
CA PHE A 664 7.68 16.67 -26.18
C PHE A 664 7.23 15.21 -26.24
N PHE A 665 8.00 14.35 -26.90
CA PHE A 665 7.70 12.94 -26.95
C PHE A 665 7.83 12.27 -25.57
N HIS A 666 8.92 12.54 -24.85
CA HIS A 666 9.12 12.00 -23.51
C HIS A 666 8.09 12.54 -22.51
N SER A 667 7.69 13.81 -22.63
CA SER A 667 6.67 14.39 -21.76
C SER A 667 5.31 13.74 -21.98
N ALA A 668 4.93 13.47 -23.24
CA ALA A 668 3.73 12.71 -23.55
C ALA A 668 3.76 11.29 -22.96
N LEU A 669 4.90 10.58 -23.03
CA LEU A 669 5.03 9.25 -22.43
C LEU A 669 4.96 9.27 -20.90
N ILE A 670 5.66 10.21 -20.25
CA ILE A 670 5.63 10.38 -18.79
C ILE A 670 4.21 10.71 -18.34
N GLN A 671 3.54 11.62 -19.05
CA GLN A 671 2.16 11.99 -18.79
C GLN A 671 1.20 10.82 -18.99
N ALA A 672 1.39 9.99 -20.02
CA ALA A 672 0.57 8.81 -20.28
C ALA A 672 0.65 7.80 -19.12
N VAL A 673 1.86 7.53 -18.65
CA VAL A 673 2.07 6.62 -17.51
C VAL A 673 1.47 7.20 -16.24
N GLY A 674 1.78 8.45 -15.92
CA GLY A 674 1.28 9.11 -14.72
C GLY A 674 -0.24 9.24 -14.66
N SER A 675 -0.87 9.73 -15.74
CA SER A 675 -2.33 9.85 -15.85
C SER A 675 -3.01 8.48 -15.84
N GLY A 676 -2.40 7.45 -16.45
CA GLY A 676 -2.92 6.09 -16.44
C GLY A 676 -2.89 5.44 -15.06
N LEU A 677 -1.77 5.57 -14.34
CA LEU A 677 -1.64 5.09 -12.96
C LEU A 677 -2.63 5.79 -12.04
N LEU A 678 -2.78 7.10 -12.17
CA LEU A 678 -3.75 7.87 -11.39
C LEU A 678 -5.19 7.45 -11.70
N ALA A 679 -5.54 7.30 -12.99
CA ALA A 679 -6.86 6.84 -13.39
C ALA A 679 -7.22 5.51 -12.73
N GLY A 680 -6.29 4.56 -12.66
CA GLY A 680 -6.52 3.30 -11.93
C GLY A 680 -6.61 3.46 -10.42
N LYS A 681 -5.77 4.32 -9.83
CA LYS A 681 -5.82 4.61 -8.40
C LYS A 681 -7.14 5.26 -7.99
N LEU A 682 -7.70 6.16 -8.81
CA LEU A 682 -9.03 6.74 -8.58
C LEU A 682 -10.15 5.70 -8.82
N ALA A 683 -10.05 4.88 -9.87
CA ALA A 683 -11.08 3.91 -10.26
C ALA A 683 -11.28 2.77 -9.25
N ASP A 684 -10.16 2.12 -8.93
CA ASP A 684 -10.10 0.80 -8.32
C ASP A 684 -9.29 0.83 -7.01
N ASN A 685 -8.94 2.02 -6.50
CA ASN A 685 -8.08 2.24 -5.33
C ASN A 685 -6.71 1.53 -5.41
N SER A 686 -6.25 1.22 -6.61
CA SER A 686 -5.00 0.51 -6.86
C SER A 686 -4.27 1.09 -8.06
N ALA A 687 -3.01 1.49 -7.87
CA ALA A 687 -2.16 1.92 -8.97
C ALA A 687 -1.91 0.78 -9.98
N LEU A 688 -1.95 -0.49 -9.54
CA LEU A 688 -1.79 -1.65 -10.42
C LEU A 688 -2.93 -1.76 -11.43
N SER A 689 -4.15 -1.47 -11.01
CA SER A 689 -5.30 -1.35 -11.92
C SER A 689 -5.11 -0.26 -12.97
N GLY A 690 -4.23 0.72 -12.71
CA GLY A 690 -3.89 1.83 -13.60
C GLY A 690 -2.98 1.46 -14.75
N LEU A 691 -2.23 0.36 -14.66
CA LEU A 691 -1.31 -0.03 -15.73
C LEU A 691 -2.02 -0.29 -17.06
N LYS A 692 -3.29 -0.74 -17.06
CA LYS A 692 -4.07 -0.89 -18.30
C LYS A 692 -4.28 0.45 -19.02
N TYR A 693 -4.54 1.51 -18.25
CA TYR A 693 -4.68 2.86 -18.80
C TYR A 693 -3.31 3.40 -19.22
N ALA A 694 -2.28 3.23 -18.40
CA ALA A 694 -0.91 3.65 -18.73
C ALA A 694 -0.44 3.02 -20.05
N LEU A 695 -0.60 1.70 -20.22
CA LEU A 695 -0.28 0.98 -21.44
C LEU A 695 -1.06 1.51 -22.65
N GLY A 696 -2.38 1.70 -22.51
CA GLY A 696 -3.24 2.21 -23.58
C GLY A 696 -2.87 3.63 -24.00
N LEU A 697 -2.65 4.53 -23.04
CA LEU A 697 -2.28 5.93 -23.30
C LEU A 697 -0.86 6.06 -23.85
N SER A 698 0.09 5.25 -23.38
CA SER A 698 1.46 5.21 -23.92
C SER A 698 1.49 4.65 -25.34
N ALA A 699 0.71 3.60 -25.62
CA ALA A 699 0.55 3.07 -26.97
C ALA A 699 -0.04 4.12 -27.93
N LEU A 700 -1.04 4.87 -27.46
CA LEU A 700 -1.60 5.99 -28.21
C LEU A 700 -0.56 7.10 -28.47
N ALA A 701 0.24 7.48 -27.47
CA ALA A 701 1.31 8.45 -27.63
C ALA A 701 2.28 8.03 -28.74
N LEU A 702 2.65 6.75 -28.73
CA LEU A 702 3.55 6.17 -29.73
C LEU A 702 2.99 6.21 -31.13
N VAL A 703 1.72 5.86 -31.30
CA VAL A 703 1.05 5.93 -32.61
C VAL A 703 0.96 7.38 -33.06
N ALA A 704 0.59 8.31 -32.18
CA ALA A 704 0.44 9.71 -32.54
C ALA A 704 1.76 10.37 -32.97
N PHE A 705 2.85 10.14 -32.23
CA PHE A 705 4.19 10.62 -32.60
C PHE A 705 4.87 9.83 -33.72
N ALA A 706 4.35 8.67 -34.11
CA ALA A 706 4.81 7.97 -35.30
C ALA A 706 4.16 8.50 -36.59
N LEU A 707 3.00 9.16 -36.45
CA LEU A 707 2.23 9.71 -37.58
C LEU A 707 2.56 11.18 -37.88
N VAL A 708 3.10 11.91 -36.91
CA VAL A 708 3.56 13.31 -37.00
C VAL A 708 5.07 13.32 -37.15
#